data_AF-A0A914MPK5-F1
#
_entry.id   AF-A0A914MPK5-F1
#
_cell.length_a   1.000
_cell.length_b   1.000
_cell.length_c   1.000
_cell.angle_alpha   90.00
_cell.angle_beta   90.00
_cell.angle_gamma   90.00
#
_symmetry.space_group_name_H-M   'P 1'
#
loop_
_entity.id
_entity.type
_entity.pdbx_description
1 polymer ?
#
loop_
_entity_poly.entity_id
_entity_poly.type
_entity_poly.pdbx_seq_one_letter_code
_entity_poly.pdbx_strand_id
1 'polypeptide(L)'
;MQYNHRQMKDVFELLKAAKIPNDLPEYDAVEYVPVVVDFWNNQYKDTGYKFKVFVFGGVNEKPIFKYGNENFNVPISIFHKNNHFDGLRNVGGMFGFKHKYCFTCERKFRKSKEHDLRCKSLCRLCGRIGSERPCLATGNYLKECDDCGKKYLNEDCFNHHKKSSNCRQTKICEKCGVIWSMKNYKREQQKKHVCGQKWCQICRQFHSVDRGCFIRPLEPKKSIPYRLVTFDFEATQNEKIRNTIEERRLHKVNFIAATVTCTKCMEDGKIWRSPLKQNGKSCIICGNNRSITFSHRPYTQTRVDKQVVTQNPLREFIQWILFELNPQYSTMTFSHNGGRYDMVMVFREIYLKGVVPSMIRRGNKLYELKIPRNNKCNEVIFRDSYNLCPVALGKLIGAFGLQVTEKQFFPHLANISENYGRTLHQLPPKSDYLYEGMRPEKQNEFDKWYEVEKSQQFCLDEALAEYCTNDVQILTEALIAFRKKFMDISKRKNTQPQASQEGIDILRDAMTIASASNQSELALKYLQWYEETRGVQIQSAHSEGGEHVVAGRYKIDGYIKEEDRAIEVNGCVWHACEKCFGNDLNKILPNGRTVGEIREDDGNRLEIIRKYVKNVDIIWECDIRKMLRRNKNMRKSFANYHDKGPIKIRDCYFGGRTGPLQMYFDADKEKHKIAYLDFNSLYPSTIATTSFPVGHPKIHVVPLAEQNVNWKSGDQIPFKGILKVFLVPPSYLNVPVIPVKFDERLLFPLCRKCALAYPNGANIKGYRCPHNDEERGWVSTCTSIELEEALKVGYTVTRFYRALHYEKWDENLFKNYVAEFMAMKIHASGSLRV
;
A
#
# COMPACT_ATOMS: atom_id res chain seq x y z
N MET A 1 50.74 -15.82 -23.49
CA MET A 1 50.98 -16.67 -22.31
C MET A 1 51.68 -15.96 -21.15
N GLN A 2 52.57 -14.97 -21.36
CA GLN A 2 53.22 -14.21 -20.25
C GLN A 2 52.27 -13.38 -19.35
N TYR A 3 51.15 -12.86 -19.86
CA TYR A 3 50.23 -12.01 -19.09
C TYR A 3 49.48 -12.76 -17.96
N ASN A 4 49.07 -14.02 -18.20
CA ASN A 4 48.41 -14.84 -17.17
C ASN A 4 49.35 -15.23 -16.03
N HIS A 5 50.65 -15.40 -16.33
CA HIS A 5 51.63 -15.81 -15.32
C HIS A 5 51.91 -14.69 -14.29
N ARG A 6 51.89 -13.42 -14.74
CA ARG A 6 52.06 -12.26 -13.86
C ARG A 6 50.83 -12.05 -12.97
N GLN A 7 49.63 -12.11 -13.53
CA GLN A 7 48.39 -11.95 -12.76
C GLN A 7 48.23 -13.05 -11.70
N MET A 8 48.55 -14.30 -12.03
CA MET A 8 48.54 -15.40 -11.06
C MET A 8 49.58 -15.18 -9.96
N LYS A 9 50.78 -14.70 -10.31
CA LYS A 9 51.81 -14.35 -9.32
C LYS A 9 51.33 -13.25 -8.37
N ASP A 10 50.76 -12.17 -8.90
CA ASP A 10 50.24 -11.05 -8.10
C ASP A 10 49.08 -11.52 -7.17
N VAL A 11 48.24 -12.45 -7.64
CA VAL A 11 47.19 -13.07 -6.81
C VAL A 11 47.79 -13.92 -5.70
N PHE A 12 48.80 -14.76 -5.97
CA PHE A 12 49.44 -15.57 -4.93
C PHE A 12 50.16 -14.71 -3.89
N GLU A 13 50.83 -13.63 -4.31
CA GLU A 13 51.46 -12.67 -3.41
C GLU A 13 50.41 -11.96 -2.54
N LEU A 14 49.27 -11.57 -3.12
CA LEU A 14 48.16 -10.99 -2.38
C LEU A 14 47.56 -11.97 -1.36
N LEU A 15 47.26 -13.21 -1.76
CA LEU A 15 46.71 -14.23 -0.85
C LEU A 15 47.66 -14.47 0.32
N LYS A 16 48.96 -14.59 0.05
CA LYS A 16 49.99 -14.74 1.10
C LYS A 16 50.05 -13.53 2.03
N ALA A 17 50.06 -12.32 1.48
CA ALA A 17 50.13 -11.08 2.26
C ALA A 17 48.87 -10.86 3.12
N ALA A 18 47.70 -11.23 2.58
CA ALA A 18 46.41 -11.15 3.24
C ALA A 18 46.13 -12.36 4.18
N LYS A 19 47.06 -13.32 4.27
CA LYS A 19 46.92 -14.57 5.05
C LYS A 19 45.70 -15.40 4.67
N ILE A 20 45.38 -15.44 3.38
CA ILE A 20 44.29 -16.24 2.82
C ILE A 20 44.87 -17.57 2.32
N PRO A 21 44.34 -18.73 2.74
CA PRO A 21 44.77 -20.03 2.22
C PRO A 21 44.58 -20.10 0.70
N ASN A 22 45.55 -20.64 -0.03
CA ASN A 22 45.54 -20.68 -1.49
C ASN A 22 45.12 -22.04 -2.08
N ASP A 23 44.75 -22.99 -1.21
CA ASP A 23 44.42 -24.39 -1.51
C ASP A 23 42.92 -24.70 -1.36
N LEU A 24 42.09 -23.68 -1.14
CA LEU A 24 40.65 -23.85 -0.99
C LEU A 24 39.97 -24.15 -2.34
N PRO A 25 38.96 -25.05 -2.35
CA PRO A 25 38.22 -25.38 -3.56
C PRO A 25 37.31 -24.23 -4.03
N GLU A 26 36.90 -23.36 -3.12
CA GLU A 26 36.11 -22.16 -3.40
C GLU A 26 36.38 -21.07 -2.33
N TYR A 27 36.12 -19.81 -2.70
CA TYR A 27 36.28 -18.66 -1.81
C TYR A 27 34.92 -17.97 -1.63
N ASP A 28 34.46 -17.88 -0.39
CA ASP A 28 33.24 -17.16 -0.05
C ASP A 28 33.46 -15.64 -0.03
N ALA A 29 32.54 -14.89 -0.66
CA ALA A 29 32.66 -13.44 -0.76
C ALA A 29 32.44 -12.73 0.58
N VAL A 30 31.65 -13.28 1.50
CA VAL A 30 31.42 -12.69 2.83
C VAL A 30 32.66 -12.85 3.70
N GLU A 31 33.41 -13.94 3.51
CA GLU A 31 34.63 -14.22 4.27
C GLU A 31 35.86 -13.48 3.71
N TYR A 32 36.14 -13.59 2.40
CA TYR A 32 37.44 -13.17 1.86
C TYR A 32 37.46 -11.75 1.28
N VAL A 33 36.33 -11.21 0.81
CA VAL A 33 36.29 -9.81 0.34
C VAL A 33 36.66 -8.83 1.45
N PRO A 34 36.17 -8.98 2.70
CA PRO A 34 36.61 -8.12 3.79
C PRO A 34 38.12 -8.07 4.00
N VAL A 35 38.75 -9.25 4.02
CA VAL A 35 40.19 -9.39 4.27
C VAL A 35 40.99 -8.66 3.19
N VAL A 36 40.64 -8.84 1.91
CA VAL A 36 41.35 -8.19 0.80
C VAL A 36 41.10 -6.68 0.77
N VAL A 37 39.85 -6.25 0.97
CA VAL A 37 39.50 -4.81 0.93
C VAL A 37 40.14 -4.06 2.09
N ASP A 38 40.17 -4.64 3.29
CA ASP A 38 40.82 -4.02 4.45
C ASP A 38 42.34 -4.02 4.29
N PHE A 39 42.92 -5.09 3.75
CA PHE A 39 44.34 -5.12 3.39
C PHE A 39 44.70 -3.97 2.42
N TRP A 40 43.94 -3.79 1.33
CA TRP A 40 44.19 -2.69 0.39
C TRP A 40 43.92 -1.31 0.99
N ASN A 41 42.85 -1.14 1.76
CA ASN A 41 42.57 0.13 2.44
C ASN A 41 43.66 0.50 3.46
N ASN A 42 44.30 -0.48 4.09
CA ASN A 42 45.44 -0.26 4.99
C ASN A 42 46.74 0.00 4.21
N GLN A 43 47.04 -0.80 3.19
CA GLN A 43 48.25 -0.66 2.37
C GLN A 43 48.30 0.69 1.63
N TYR A 44 47.16 1.16 1.14
CA TYR A 44 47.05 2.40 0.36
C TYR A 44 46.46 3.58 1.17
N LYS A 45 46.51 3.49 2.49
CA LYS A 45 45.93 4.49 3.40
C LYS A 45 46.49 5.90 3.14
N ASP A 46 47.80 5.99 2.91
CA ASP A 46 48.50 7.27 2.74
C ASP A 46 48.45 7.83 1.31
N THR A 47 48.03 7.01 0.34
CA THR A 47 47.85 7.44 -1.05
C THR A 47 46.45 8.02 -1.32
N GLY A 48 45.55 7.95 -0.32
CA GLY A 48 44.19 8.44 -0.41
C GLY A 48 43.21 7.53 -1.16
N TYR A 49 43.62 6.32 -1.56
CA TYR A 49 42.70 5.35 -2.17
C TYR A 49 41.83 4.69 -1.10
N LYS A 50 40.53 4.62 -1.38
CA LYS A 50 39.52 4.00 -0.52
C LYS A 50 38.68 3.08 -1.38
N PHE A 51 38.93 1.79 -1.22
CA PHE A 51 38.32 0.71 -1.98
C PHE A 51 37.00 0.27 -1.34
N LYS A 52 36.00 0.03 -2.19
CA LYS A 52 34.75 -0.62 -1.81
C LYS A 52 34.31 -1.59 -2.89
N VAL A 53 34.03 -2.82 -2.50
CA VAL A 53 33.57 -3.88 -3.41
C VAL A 53 32.05 -3.89 -3.47
N PHE A 54 31.53 -4.07 -4.68
CA PHE A 54 30.11 -4.20 -5.01
C PHE A 54 29.93 -5.49 -5.82
N VAL A 55 29.29 -6.49 -5.23
CA VAL A 55 28.97 -7.76 -5.88
C VAL A 55 27.53 -7.71 -6.37
N PHE A 56 27.32 -7.90 -7.66
CA PHE A 56 26.02 -7.94 -8.31
C PHE A 56 25.58 -9.37 -8.59
N GLY A 57 24.32 -9.69 -8.31
CA GLY A 57 23.72 -10.99 -8.62
C GLY A 57 22.47 -10.82 -9.47
N GLY A 58 22.44 -11.45 -10.64
CA GLY A 58 21.32 -11.33 -11.58
C GLY A 58 21.14 -9.93 -12.18
N VAL A 59 19.90 -9.51 -12.44
CA VAL A 59 19.58 -8.21 -13.09
C VAL A 59 19.14 -7.12 -12.09
N ASN A 60 19.37 -7.36 -10.80
CA ASN A 60 19.00 -6.43 -9.74
C ASN A 60 19.81 -5.13 -9.85
N GLU A 61 19.12 -3.99 -9.66
CA GLU A 61 19.77 -2.68 -9.71
C GLU A 61 20.70 -2.45 -8.51
N LYS A 62 20.44 -3.11 -7.39
CA LYS A 62 21.27 -3.03 -6.19
C LYS A 62 22.25 -4.22 -6.12
N PRO A 63 23.48 -4.01 -5.62
CA PRO A 63 24.41 -5.09 -5.33
C PRO A 63 23.80 -6.07 -4.31
N ILE A 64 24.11 -7.36 -4.44
CA ILE A 64 23.70 -8.40 -3.48
C ILE A 64 24.63 -8.45 -2.26
N PHE A 65 25.86 -7.96 -2.40
CA PHE A 65 26.84 -7.86 -1.32
C PHE A 65 27.75 -6.65 -1.56
N LYS A 66 28.16 -5.97 -0.50
CA LYS A 66 29.11 -4.85 -0.55
C LYS A 66 29.93 -4.77 0.72
N TYR A 67 31.19 -4.39 0.58
CA TYR A 67 32.12 -4.25 1.71
C TYR A 67 33.17 -3.17 1.42
N GLY A 68 33.49 -2.35 2.43
CA GLY A 68 34.47 -1.26 2.35
C GLY A 68 33.92 0.10 2.82
N ASN A 69 34.78 1.13 2.80
CA ASN A 69 34.51 2.44 3.39
C ASN A 69 33.31 3.16 2.73
N GLU A 70 32.42 3.80 3.49
CA GLU A 70 31.30 4.59 2.94
C GLU A 70 31.77 5.82 2.12
N ASN A 71 32.93 6.39 2.44
CA ASN A 71 33.58 7.47 1.71
C ASN A 71 34.61 6.94 0.70
N PHE A 72 34.25 5.91 -0.06
CA PHE A 72 35.13 5.31 -1.08
C PHE A 72 35.32 6.22 -2.30
N ASN A 73 36.46 6.06 -2.97
CA ASN A 73 36.73 6.69 -4.27
C ASN A 73 37.08 5.67 -5.37
N VAL A 74 37.36 4.40 -5.00
CA VAL A 74 37.62 3.29 -5.93
C VAL A 74 36.55 2.19 -5.77
N PRO A 75 35.48 2.21 -6.56
CA PRO A 75 34.51 1.11 -6.58
C PRO A 75 35.06 -0.08 -7.38
N ILE A 76 35.10 -1.26 -6.76
CA ILE A 76 35.42 -2.52 -7.41
C ILE A 76 34.11 -3.28 -7.64
N SER A 77 33.83 -3.64 -8.88
CA SER A 77 32.56 -4.27 -9.26
C SER A 77 32.78 -5.69 -9.72
N ILE A 78 32.03 -6.63 -9.13
CA ILE A 78 32.13 -8.06 -9.40
C ILE A 78 30.71 -8.59 -9.67
N PHE A 79 30.56 -9.52 -10.60
CA PHE A 79 29.31 -10.18 -10.93
C PHE A 79 29.34 -11.63 -10.47
N HIS A 80 28.33 -12.05 -9.71
CA HIS A 80 28.19 -13.42 -9.24
C HIS A 80 27.08 -14.14 -10.01
N LYS A 81 27.43 -15.26 -10.66
CA LYS A 81 26.47 -16.16 -11.32
C LYS A 81 27.02 -17.59 -11.33
N ASN A 82 26.16 -18.57 -11.05
CA ASN A 82 26.48 -20.00 -11.10
C ASN A 82 27.74 -20.37 -10.29
N ASN A 83 27.87 -19.86 -9.06
CA ASN A 83 29.03 -20.07 -8.18
C ASN A 83 30.37 -19.59 -8.79
N HIS A 84 30.33 -18.58 -9.68
CA HIS A 84 31.51 -17.95 -10.26
C HIS A 84 31.43 -16.41 -10.16
N PHE A 85 32.60 -15.77 -10.07
CA PHE A 85 32.75 -14.32 -9.96
C PHE A 85 33.49 -13.73 -11.18
N ASP A 86 32.84 -12.80 -11.88
CA ASP A 86 33.40 -12.07 -13.01
C ASP A 86 33.68 -10.60 -12.67
N GLY A 87 34.83 -10.07 -13.08
CA GLY A 87 35.13 -8.64 -12.93
C GLY A 87 34.30 -7.76 -13.87
N LEU A 88 33.57 -6.79 -13.34
CA LEU A 88 32.76 -5.85 -14.11
C LEU A 88 33.50 -4.54 -14.37
N ARG A 89 33.86 -4.27 -15.63
CA ARG A 89 34.47 -2.99 -16.02
C ARG A 89 33.45 -1.86 -16.23
N ASN A 90 32.21 -2.19 -16.60
CA ASN A 90 31.15 -1.22 -16.84
C ASN A 90 29.80 -1.73 -16.31
N VAL A 91 29.50 -1.42 -15.05
CA VAL A 91 28.24 -1.80 -14.38
C VAL A 91 27.00 -1.22 -15.09
N GLY A 92 27.11 -0.02 -15.67
CA GLY A 92 26.01 0.58 -16.43
C GLY A 92 25.59 -0.29 -17.63
N GLY A 93 26.56 -0.96 -18.26
CA GLY A 93 26.34 -1.89 -19.38
C GLY A 93 25.43 -3.08 -19.03
N MET A 94 25.45 -3.55 -17.78
CA MET A 94 24.56 -4.64 -17.31
C MET A 94 23.08 -4.27 -17.42
N PHE A 95 22.77 -2.98 -17.33
CA PHE A 95 21.41 -2.47 -17.43
C PHE A 95 21.08 -1.95 -18.85
N GLY A 96 21.99 -2.14 -19.81
CA GLY A 96 21.87 -1.76 -21.23
C GLY A 96 22.78 -0.59 -21.64
N PHE A 97 23.19 -0.56 -22.92
CA PHE A 97 24.24 0.29 -23.52
C PHE A 97 24.24 1.81 -23.22
N LYS A 98 23.15 2.38 -22.69
CA LYS A 98 23.02 3.83 -22.40
C LYS A 98 22.86 4.15 -20.91
N HIS A 99 22.93 3.15 -20.02
CA HIS A 99 22.85 3.39 -18.59
C HIS A 99 24.23 3.61 -18.00
N LYS A 100 24.29 4.53 -17.03
CA LYS A 100 25.39 4.71 -16.09
C LYS A 100 24.91 4.23 -14.73
N TYR A 101 25.84 3.93 -13.85
CA TYR A 101 25.56 3.49 -12.49
C TYR A 101 26.19 4.45 -11.49
N CYS A 102 25.46 4.83 -10.44
CA CYS A 102 26.01 5.57 -9.33
C CYS A 102 26.14 4.62 -8.13
N PHE A 103 27.37 4.37 -7.71
CA PHE A 103 27.68 3.50 -6.58
C PHE A 103 27.25 4.09 -5.22
N THR A 104 27.06 5.41 -5.15
CA THR A 104 26.70 6.11 -3.90
C THR A 104 25.21 6.04 -3.58
N CYS A 105 24.33 6.18 -4.58
CA CYS A 105 22.88 6.05 -4.39
C CYS A 105 22.32 4.74 -4.95
N GLU A 106 23.21 3.87 -5.44
CA GLU A 106 22.92 2.53 -5.99
C GLU A 106 21.80 2.54 -7.03
N ARG A 107 21.82 3.55 -7.90
CA ARG A 107 20.83 3.74 -8.95
C ARG A 107 21.45 3.88 -10.32
N LYS A 108 20.79 3.28 -11.30
CA LYS A 108 21.09 3.49 -12.72
C LYS A 108 20.43 4.76 -13.23
N PHE A 109 21.10 5.45 -14.13
CA PHE A 109 20.59 6.66 -14.77
C PHE A 109 21.12 6.76 -16.19
N ARG A 110 20.36 7.38 -17.10
CA ARG A 110 20.82 7.58 -18.50
C ARG A 110 21.45 8.94 -18.67
N LYS A 111 20.89 9.95 -17.99
CA LYS A 111 21.33 11.35 -18.06
C LYS A 111 21.47 11.90 -16.65
N SER A 112 22.43 12.79 -16.41
CA SER A 112 22.68 13.34 -15.06
C SER A 112 21.44 14.01 -14.44
N LYS A 113 20.51 14.51 -15.26
CA LYS A 113 19.24 15.11 -14.84
C LYS A 113 18.21 14.13 -14.25
N GLU A 114 18.39 12.83 -14.45
CA GLU A 114 17.51 11.78 -13.90
C GLU A 114 17.93 11.35 -12.49
N HIS A 115 19.06 11.88 -12.02
CA HIS A 115 19.68 11.51 -10.76
C HIS A 115 19.00 12.16 -9.56
N ASP A 116 19.01 11.47 -8.41
CA ASP A 116 18.47 12.04 -7.16
C ASP A 116 19.28 13.27 -6.74
N LEU A 117 18.60 14.40 -6.54
CA LEU A 117 19.19 15.66 -6.11
C LEU A 117 19.80 15.59 -4.70
N ARG A 118 19.44 14.56 -3.93
CA ARG A 118 19.97 14.30 -2.58
C ARG A 118 21.27 13.49 -2.59
N CYS A 119 21.67 12.90 -3.72
CA CYS A 119 22.88 12.07 -3.79
C CYS A 119 24.14 12.89 -3.45
N LYS A 120 24.98 12.35 -2.55
CA LYS A 120 26.24 12.99 -2.13
C LYS A 120 27.24 13.14 -3.28
N SER A 121 27.25 12.19 -4.19
CA SER A 121 28.08 12.21 -5.41
C SER A 121 27.53 13.11 -6.52
N LEU A 122 26.52 13.94 -6.26
CA LEU A 122 26.02 14.96 -7.19
C LEU A 122 26.49 16.35 -6.76
N CYS A 123 27.19 17.06 -7.63
CA CYS A 123 27.38 18.49 -7.43
C CYS A 123 26.10 19.25 -7.80
N ARG A 124 25.40 19.82 -6.82
CA ARG A 124 24.15 20.60 -7.04
C ARG A 124 24.36 21.90 -7.83
N LEU A 125 25.60 22.40 -7.88
CA LEU A 125 25.95 23.61 -8.61
C LEU A 125 26.10 23.34 -10.11
N CYS A 126 26.93 22.37 -10.52
CA CYS A 126 27.18 22.08 -11.94
C CYS A 126 26.45 20.86 -12.52
N GLY A 127 25.86 20.00 -11.69
CA GLY A 127 25.10 18.82 -12.11
C GLY A 127 25.93 17.59 -12.48
N ARG A 128 27.25 17.61 -12.24
CA ARG A 128 28.13 16.43 -12.43
C ARG A 128 27.93 15.40 -11.34
N ILE A 129 28.07 14.13 -11.71
CA ILE A 129 27.94 12.97 -10.84
C ILE A 129 29.27 12.22 -10.82
N GLY A 130 29.76 11.86 -9.63
CA GLY A 130 31.00 11.08 -9.46
C GLY A 130 31.43 10.99 -7.99
N SER A 131 32.38 10.10 -7.69
CA SER A 131 32.94 9.92 -6.35
C SER A 131 33.64 11.19 -5.83
N GLU A 132 34.24 11.98 -6.71
CA GLU A 132 34.93 13.25 -6.39
C GLU A 132 33.96 14.45 -6.29
N ARG A 133 32.70 14.22 -5.94
CA ARG A 133 31.66 15.28 -5.86
C ARG A 133 31.10 15.37 -4.44
N PRO A 134 30.65 16.56 -3.98
CA PRO A 134 30.53 17.84 -4.70
C PRO A 134 31.88 18.46 -5.09
N CYS A 135 31.90 19.32 -6.11
CA CYS A 135 33.13 19.99 -6.53
C CYS A 135 33.74 20.79 -5.37
N LEU A 136 35.00 20.51 -5.06
CA LEU A 136 35.76 21.20 -4.01
C LEU A 136 36.18 22.60 -4.46
N ALA A 137 36.36 23.50 -3.49
CA ALA A 137 36.87 24.84 -3.72
C ALA A 137 38.34 24.79 -4.18
N THR A 138 38.74 25.71 -5.05
CA THR A 138 40.13 25.82 -5.51
C THR A 138 40.64 27.23 -5.22
N GLY A 139 41.49 27.35 -4.19
CA GLY A 139 42.01 28.65 -3.73
C GLY A 139 40.91 29.63 -3.35
N ASN A 140 41.07 30.90 -3.73
CA ASN A 140 40.12 31.98 -3.47
C ASN A 140 39.10 32.19 -4.60
N TYR A 141 38.90 31.21 -5.48
CA TYR A 141 37.96 31.35 -6.59
C TYR A 141 36.52 31.44 -6.08
N LEU A 142 35.84 32.56 -6.37
CA LEU A 142 34.42 32.75 -6.12
C LEU A 142 33.81 33.48 -7.32
N LYS A 143 32.88 32.82 -8.02
CA LYS A 143 32.18 33.42 -9.16
C LYS A 143 30.70 33.16 -9.10
N GLU A 144 29.90 34.21 -9.21
CA GLU A 144 28.45 34.12 -9.35
C GLU A 144 28.07 34.02 -10.82
N CYS A 145 27.01 33.26 -11.13
CA CYS A 145 26.49 33.15 -12.48
C CYS A 145 25.22 34.00 -12.63
N ASP A 146 25.27 35.00 -13.51
CA ASP A 146 24.16 35.95 -13.74
C ASP A 146 22.87 35.28 -14.21
N ASP A 147 22.95 34.16 -14.92
CA ASP A 147 21.77 33.44 -15.45
C ASP A 147 20.98 32.65 -14.39
N CYS A 148 21.69 32.09 -13.40
CA CYS A 148 21.13 31.14 -12.44
C CYS A 148 21.29 31.52 -10.97
N GLY A 149 22.02 32.60 -10.68
CA GLY A 149 22.31 33.16 -9.35
C GLY A 149 23.22 32.31 -8.47
N LYS A 150 23.70 31.15 -8.95
CA LYS A 150 24.52 30.24 -8.14
C LYS A 150 25.95 30.77 -8.02
N LYS A 151 26.52 30.63 -6.82
CA LYS A 151 27.93 30.91 -6.52
C LYS A 151 28.77 29.64 -6.64
N TYR A 152 29.89 29.74 -7.34
CA TYR A 152 30.80 28.63 -7.62
C TYR A 152 32.16 28.91 -7.00
N LEU A 153 32.72 27.90 -6.31
CA LEU A 153 34.00 27.98 -5.61
C LEU A 153 35.19 27.42 -6.41
N ASN A 154 34.93 27.04 -7.66
CA ASN A 154 35.89 26.35 -8.53
C ASN A 154 35.58 26.69 -10.00
N GLU A 155 36.63 27.04 -10.76
CA GLU A 155 36.53 27.46 -12.15
C GLU A 155 36.03 26.35 -13.08
N ASP A 156 36.51 25.13 -12.95
CA ASP A 156 36.01 23.98 -13.72
C ASP A 156 34.54 23.70 -13.40
N CYS A 157 34.13 23.86 -12.14
CA CYS A 157 32.71 23.76 -11.77
C CYS A 157 31.86 24.86 -12.44
N PHE A 158 32.39 26.08 -12.52
CA PHE A 158 31.75 27.19 -13.23
C PHE A 158 31.70 26.94 -14.75
N ASN A 159 32.79 26.56 -15.38
CA ASN A 159 32.83 26.36 -16.82
C ASN A 159 31.96 25.18 -17.25
N HIS A 160 31.93 24.09 -16.47
CA HIS A 160 31.06 22.96 -16.76
C HIS A 160 29.57 23.31 -16.66
N HIS A 161 29.16 24.07 -15.63
CA HIS A 161 27.73 24.39 -15.49
C HIS A 161 27.21 25.22 -16.67
N LYS A 162 28.03 26.16 -17.20
CA LYS A 162 27.70 26.98 -18.38
C LYS A 162 27.64 26.17 -19.67
N LYS A 163 28.57 25.23 -19.87
CA LYS A 163 28.58 24.31 -21.03
C LYS A 163 27.44 23.29 -20.96
N SER A 164 26.99 22.93 -19.76
CA SER A 164 25.92 21.97 -19.54
C SER A 164 24.52 22.60 -19.61
N SER A 165 23.48 21.77 -19.74
CA SER A 165 22.10 22.24 -19.61
C SER A 165 21.70 22.64 -18.18
N ASN A 166 22.59 22.52 -17.19
CA ASN A 166 22.26 22.74 -15.77
C ASN A 166 21.97 24.21 -15.45
N CYS A 167 22.72 25.16 -16.05
CA CYS A 167 22.50 26.60 -15.86
C CYS A 167 21.05 27.00 -16.19
N ARG A 168 20.56 26.52 -17.34
CA ARG A 168 19.19 26.77 -17.81
C ARG A 168 18.12 25.92 -17.11
N GLN A 169 18.48 24.97 -16.26
CA GLN A 169 17.52 24.05 -15.64
C GLN A 169 17.33 24.29 -14.15
N THR A 170 18.33 24.82 -13.46
CA THR A 170 18.30 25.01 -12.02
C THR A 170 18.71 26.43 -11.67
N LYS A 171 17.91 27.10 -10.84
CA LYS A 171 18.15 28.45 -10.34
C LYS A 171 18.20 28.43 -8.82
N ILE A 172 18.91 29.35 -8.21
CA ILE A 172 18.83 29.58 -6.76
C ILE A 172 17.80 30.67 -6.46
N CYS A 173 17.10 30.57 -5.33
CA CYS A 173 16.28 31.66 -4.84
C CYS A 173 17.14 32.60 -3.99
N GLU A 174 17.15 33.88 -4.32
CA GLU A 174 17.89 34.92 -3.58
C GLU A 174 17.41 35.08 -2.12
N LYS A 175 16.12 34.84 -1.86
CA LYS A 175 15.53 35.02 -0.52
C LYS A 175 15.75 33.85 0.44
N CYS A 176 15.74 32.60 -0.06
CA CYS A 176 15.82 31.41 0.79
C CYS A 176 16.96 30.44 0.46
N GLY A 177 17.79 30.75 -0.55
CA GLY A 177 18.95 29.94 -0.95
C GLY A 177 18.60 28.58 -1.59
N VAL A 178 17.32 28.26 -1.78
CA VAL A 178 16.90 26.97 -2.35
C VAL A 178 17.23 26.90 -3.84
N ILE A 179 17.97 25.87 -4.25
CA ILE A 179 18.16 25.52 -5.66
C ILE A 179 16.93 24.77 -6.15
N TRP A 180 16.19 25.36 -7.09
CA TRP A 180 14.95 24.82 -7.65
C TRP A 180 15.09 24.53 -9.15
N SER A 181 14.33 23.54 -9.64
CA SER A 181 14.37 23.11 -11.05
C SER A 181 13.25 23.74 -11.86
N MET A 182 13.56 24.46 -12.94
CA MET A 182 12.56 25.05 -13.83
C MET A 182 11.62 24.01 -14.47
N LYS A 183 12.05 22.74 -14.61
CA LYS A 183 11.21 21.68 -15.19
C LYS A 183 10.08 21.23 -14.26
N ASN A 184 10.34 21.18 -12.95
CA ASN A 184 9.34 20.77 -11.96
C ASN A 184 8.26 21.85 -11.80
N TYR A 185 8.64 23.12 -11.93
CA TYR A 185 7.74 24.27 -11.77
C TYR A 185 6.95 24.61 -13.05
N LYS A 186 7.48 24.29 -14.25
CA LYS A 186 6.74 24.42 -15.53
C LYS A 186 5.50 23.51 -15.66
N ARG A 187 5.41 22.41 -14.90
CA ARG A 187 4.26 21.48 -14.96
C ARG A 187 2.96 22.07 -14.44
N GLU A 188 2.99 23.19 -13.70
CA GLU A 188 1.81 23.76 -13.03
C GLU A 188 1.62 25.26 -13.25
N GLN A 189 2.09 25.81 -14.37
CA GLN A 189 2.03 27.26 -14.68
C GLN A 189 2.77 28.18 -13.70
N GLN A 190 3.29 27.69 -12.57
CA GLN A 190 4.13 28.44 -11.63
C GLN A 190 5.54 28.60 -12.22
N LYS A 191 5.79 29.73 -12.90
CA LYS A 191 7.06 29.98 -13.61
C LYS A 191 8.26 30.27 -12.68
N LYS A 192 8.04 30.49 -11.37
CA LYS A 192 9.07 30.89 -10.39
C LYS A 192 8.85 30.22 -9.02
N HIS A 193 9.93 29.95 -8.29
CA HIS A 193 9.88 29.52 -6.90
C HIS A 193 9.21 30.57 -6.00
N VAL A 194 8.36 30.13 -5.07
CA VAL A 194 7.75 30.97 -4.02
C VAL A 194 8.20 30.45 -2.65
N CYS A 195 8.82 31.33 -1.86
CA CYS A 195 9.31 31.00 -0.53
C CYS A 195 8.16 30.57 0.38
N GLY A 196 8.42 29.59 1.26
CA GLY A 196 7.41 29.06 2.19
C GLY A 196 6.44 28.03 1.60
N GLN A 197 6.38 27.87 0.28
CA GLN A 197 5.56 26.83 -0.35
C GLN A 197 6.33 25.52 -0.54
N LYS A 198 5.67 24.39 -0.30
CA LYS A 198 6.21 23.05 -0.56
C LYS A 198 5.28 22.28 -1.50
N TRP A 199 5.86 21.40 -2.29
CA TRP A 199 5.10 20.45 -3.10
C TRP A 199 4.40 19.44 -2.20
N CYS A 200 3.08 19.33 -2.30
CA CYS A 200 2.30 18.32 -1.62
C CYS A 200 1.99 17.15 -2.56
N GLN A 201 2.38 15.93 -2.17
CA GLN A 201 2.11 14.72 -2.97
C GLN A 201 0.63 14.30 -2.98
N ILE A 202 -0.16 14.80 -2.03
CA ILE A 202 -1.58 14.46 -1.86
C ILE A 202 -2.43 15.30 -2.82
N CYS A 203 -2.40 16.63 -2.68
CA CYS A 203 -3.17 17.52 -3.56
C CYS A 203 -2.47 17.79 -4.89
N ARG A 204 -1.18 17.45 -5.02
CA ARG A 204 -0.34 17.72 -6.19
C ARG A 204 -0.38 19.21 -6.55
N GLN A 205 -0.04 20.07 -5.59
CA GLN A 205 0.15 21.50 -5.78
C GLN A 205 1.23 22.01 -4.82
N PHE A 206 1.82 23.16 -5.16
CA PHE A 206 2.58 23.97 -4.21
C PHE A 206 1.64 24.78 -3.31
N HIS A 207 1.80 24.63 -2.00
CA HIS A 207 1.09 25.47 -1.03
C HIS A 207 1.91 25.66 0.25
N SER A 208 1.60 26.71 1.01
CA SER A 208 2.11 26.89 2.37
C SER A 208 1.41 25.91 3.33
N VAL A 209 1.92 25.78 4.55
CA VAL A 209 1.25 25.01 5.60
C VAL A 209 -0.12 25.61 5.91
N ASP A 210 -0.22 26.95 5.90
CA ASP A 210 -1.43 27.69 6.30
C ASP A 210 -2.57 27.61 5.29
N ARG A 211 -2.25 27.53 3.98
CA ARG A 211 -3.28 27.32 2.93
C ARG A 211 -3.97 25.97 3.05
N GLY A 212 -3.33 24.98 3.69
CA GLY A 212 -3.85 23.62 3.79
C GLY A 212 -3.77 22.83 2.48
N CYS A 213 -4.02 21.51 2.57
CA CYS A 213 -4.06 20.59 1.44
C CYS A 213 -5.53 20.23 1.15
N PHE A 214 -5.98 20.30 -0.11
CA PHE A 214 -7.34 19.95 -0.51
C PHE A 214 -7.35 18.80 -1.53
N ILE A 215 -8.39 17.97 -1.49
CA ILE A 215 -8.61 16.95 -2.52
C ILE A 215 -9.08 17.68 -3.77
N ARG A 216 -8.33 17.55 -4.87
CA ARG A 216 -8.72 18.13 -6.15
C ARG A 216 -9.95 17.41 -6.69
N PRO A 217 -10.90 18.13 -7.33
CA PRO A 217 -11.86 17.48 -8.21
C PRO A 217 -11.10 16.56 -9.17
N LEU A 218 -11.56 15.31 -9.29
CA LEU A 218 -10.96 14.37 -10.22
C LEU A 218 -11.19 14.89 -11.63
N GLU A 219 -10.11 15.19 -12.34
CA GLU A 219 -10.19 15.48 -13.75
C GLU A 219 -10.53 14.17 -14.50
N PRO A 220 -11.60 14.17 -15.29
CA PRO A 220 -11.99 12.99 -16.05
C PRO A 220 -10.87 12.57 -16.99
N LYS A 221 -10.45 11.31 -16.90
CA LYS A 221 -9.47 10.76 -17.84
C LYS A 221 -10.17 10.52 -19.17
N LYS A 222 -9.57 11.01 -20.26
CA LYS A 222 -10.03 10.70 -21.63
C LYS A 222 -10.30 9.20 -21.78
N SER A 223 -11.41 8.84 -22.41
CA SER A 223 -11.65 7.47 -22.85
C SER A 223 -10.53 7.05 -23.82
N ILE A 224 -9.83 5.97 -23.49
CA ILE A 224 -8.77 5.40 -24.35
C ILE A 224 -9.19 3.97 -24.64
N PRO A 225 -9.22 3.52 -25.91
CA PRO A 225 -9.54 2.15 -26.23
C PRO A 225 -8.57 1.17 -25.57
N TYR A 226 -9.10 0.16 -24.90
CA TYR A 226 -8.32 -0.90 -24.27
C TYR A 226 -9.00 -2.26 -24.46
N ARG A 227 -8.21 -3.32 -24.27
CA ARG A 227 -8.67 -4.71 -24.24
C ARG A 227 -9.09 -5.10 -22.84
N LEU A 228 -10.25 -5.72 -22.70
CA LEU A 228 -10.65 -6.45 -21.51
C LEU A 228 -10.42 -7.93 -21.77
N VAL A 229 -9.64 -8.58 -20.93
CA VAL A 229 -9.46 -10.03 -20.89
C VAL A 229 -10.01 -10.54 -19.57
N THR A 230 -10.83 -11.57 -19.64
CA THR A 230 -11.33 -12.31 -18.47
C THR A 230 -10.81 -13.73 -18.57
N PHE A 231 -10.48 -14.33 -17.45
CA PHE A 231 -9.97 -15.69 -17.43
C PHE A 231 -10.27 -16.38 -16.11
N ASP A 232 -10.28 -17.69 -16.16
CA ASP A 232 -10.43 -18.60 -15.04
C ASP A 232 -9.64 -19.88 -15.33
N PHE A 233 -9.07 -20.50 -14.30
CA PHE A 233 -8.24 -21.70 -14.44
C PHE A 233 -8.72 -22.82 -13.53
N GLU A 234 -8.60 -24.05 -14.02
CA GLU A 234 -8.66 -25.25 -13.19
C GLU A 234 -7.26 -25.84 -13.02
N ALA A 235 -7.03 -26.44 -11.84
CA ALA A 235 -5.74 -27.01 -11.48
C ALA A 235 -5.91 -28.40 -10.84
N THR A 236 -4.99 -29.29 -11.19
CA THR A 236 -4.85 -30.59 -10.54
C THR A 236 -4.05 -30.46 -9.24
N GLN A 237 -4.19 -31.44 -8.35
CA GLN A 237 -3.44 -31.55 -7.10
C GLN A 237 -2.73 -32.91 -6.98
N ASN A 238 -2.20 -33.45 -8.07
CA ASN A 238 -1.64 -34.81 -8.07
C ASN A 238 -0.27 -34.88 -7.36
N GLU A 239 0.49 -33.79 -7.35
CA GLU A 239 1.85 -33.75 -6.84
C GLU A 239 1.88 -33.34 -5.35
N LYS A 240 2.38 -34.22 -4.45
CA LYS A 240 2.63 -33.87 -3.03
C LYS A 240 3.87 -32.97 -2.92
N ILE A 241 3.82 -31.96 -2.04
CA ILE A 241 4.97 -31.11 -1.74
C ILE A 241 5.90 -31.89 -0.79
N ARG A 242 7.15 -32.13 -1.22
CA ARG A 242 8.15 -32.79 -0.38
C ARG A 242 8.53 -31.88 0.80
N ASN A 243 8.76 -32.46 1.98
CA ASN A 243 9.27 -31.79 3.19
C ASN A 243 8.30 -30.86 3.94
N THR A 244 7.00 -31.14 3.96
CA THR A 244 6.05 -30.45 4.87
C THR A 244 5.44 -31.42 5.88
N ILE A 245 5.28 -30.98 7.14
CA ILE A 245 4.62 -31.75 8.22
C ILE A 245 3.13 -32.00 7.90
N GLU A 246 2.53 -31.12 7.10
CA GLU A 246 1.15 -31.21 6.61
C GLU A 246 1.08 -31.84 5.22
N GLU A 247 -0.01 -32.56 4.91
CA GLU A 247 -0.31 -33.13 3.59
C GLU A 247 -0.64 -32.06 2.52
N ARG A 248 0.35 -31.23 2.16
CA ARG A 248 0.15 -30.18 1.16
C ARG A 248 0.40 -30.71 -0.26
N ARG A 249 -0.48 -30.31 -1.19
CA ARG A 249 -0.39 -30.66 -2.60
C ARG A 249 -0.16 -29.43 -3.49
N LEU A 250 0.62 -29.61 -4.55
CA LEU A 250 0.92 -28.57 -5.52
C LEU A 250 -0.24 -28.42 -6.50
N HIS A 251 -0.73 -27.20 -6.67
CA HIS A 251 -1.71 -26.87 -7.69
C HIS A 251 -1.00 -26.70 -9.04
N LYS A 252 -1.37 -27.50 -10.03
CA LYS A 252 -0.83 -27.44 -11.39
C LYS A 252 -1.95 -27.19 -12.39
N VAL A 253 -1.93 -26.01 -12.98
CA VAL A 253 -2.94 -25.56 -13.95
C VAL A 253 -2.99 -26.50 -15.14
N ASN A 254 -4.15 -27.10 -15.38
CA ASN A 254 -4.38 -28.06 -16.46
C ASN A 254 -5.39 -27.56 -17.50
N PHE A 255 -6.20 -26.56 -17.15
CA PHE A 255 -7.16 -25.94 -18.05
C PHE A 255 -7.25 -24.43 -17.78
N ILE A 256 -7.32 -23.65 -18.84
CA ILE A 256 -7.50 -22.20 -18.81
C ILE A 256 -8.56 -21.85 -19.84
N ALA A 257 -9.61 -21.15 -19.43
CA ALA A 257 -10.47 -20.40 -20.34
C ALA A 257 -10.10 -18.91 -20.28
N ALA A 258 -10.11 -18.26 -21.44
CA ALA A 258 -9.91 -16.82 -21.54
C ALA A 258 -10.83 -16.23 -22.61
N THR A 259 -11.39 -15.06 -22.31
CA THR A 259 -12.19 -14.29 -23.25
C THR A 259 -11.63 -12.89 -23.42
N VAL A 260 -11.51 -12.42 -24.67
CA VAL A 260 -11.03 -11.07 -25.00
C VAL A 260 -12.12 -10.21 -25.64
N THR A 261 -12.21 -8.96 -25.19
CA THR A 261 -13.06 -7.92 -25.78
C THR A 261 -12.36 -6.56 -25.73
N CYS A 262 -13.01 -5.53 -26.22
CA CYS A 262 -12.50 -4.16 -26.14
C CYS A 262 -13.62 -3.15 -25.95
N THR A 263 -13.26 -1.92 -25.59
CA THR A 263 -14.23 -0.84 -25.37
C THR A 263 -15.21 -0.65 -26.53
N LYS A 264 -14.75 -0.82 -27.78
CA LYS A 264 -15.60 -0.72 -28.98
C LYS A 264 -16.56 -1.90 -29.12
N CYS A 265 -16.07 -3.13 -28.92
CA CYS A 265 -16.92 -4.32 -29.02
C CYS A 265 -17.97 -4.39 -27.90
N MET A 266 -17.72 -3.74 -26.75
CA MET A 266 -18.65 -3.69 -25.62
C MET A 266 -19.80 -2.69 -25.82
N GLU A 267 -19.71 -1.76 -26.77
CA GLU A 267 -20.75 -0.74 -27.03
C GLU A 267 -22.02 -1.34 -27.64
N ASP A 268 -21.88 -2.37 -28.48
CA ASP A 268 -22.99 -3.10 -29.08
C ASP A 268 -23.03 -4.54 -28.57
N GLY A 269 -24.11 -4.89 -27.86
CA GLY A 269 -24.34 -6.22 -27.32
C GLY A 269 -24.44 -7.32 -28.39
N LYS A 270 -24.79 -6.99 -29.64
CA LYS A 270 -24.77 -7.93 -30.78
C LYS A 270 -23.34 -8.21 -31.24
N ILE A 271 -22.49 -7.17 -31.29
CA ILE A 271 -21.07 -7.32 -31.65
C ILE A 271 -20.34 -8.12 -30.57
N TRP A 272 -20.58 -7.83 -29.28
CA TRP A 272 -19.99 -8.55 -28.17
C TRP A 272 -20.28 -10.06 -28.21
N ARG A 273 -21.53 -10.44 -28.45
CA ARG A 273 -21.97 -11.86 -28.45
C ARG A 273 -21.71 -12.61 -29.76
N SER A 274 -21.14 -11.94 -30.76
CA SER A 274 -20.80 -12.54 -32.04
C SER A 274 -19.31 -12.95 -32.11
N PRO A 275 -18.96 -13.96 -32.93
CA PRO A 275 -17.56 -14.26 -33.23
C PRO A 275 -16.80 -13.02 -33.71
N LEU A 276 -15.54 -12.87 -33.31
CA LEU A 276 -14.73 -11.68 -33.67
C LEU A 276 -14.43 -11.58 -35.17
N LYS A 277 -14.48 -12.71 -35.89
CA LYS A 277 -14.28 -12.77 -37.33
C LYS A 277 -15.64 -12.72 -38.03
N GLN A 278 -15.99 -11.56 -38.59
CA GLN A 278 -17.17 -11.37 -39.43
C GLN A 278 -16.75 -10.96 -40.84
N ASN A 279 -17.26 -11.62 -41.88
CA ASN A 279 -16.97 -11.30 -43.29
C ASN A 279 -15.46 -11.17 -43.60
N GLY A 280 -14.62 -12.00 -42.96
CA GLY A 280 -13.16 -12.01 -43.16
C GLY A 280 -12.37 -10.90 -42.44
N LYS A 281 -13.02 -9.98 -41.72
CA LYS A 281 -12.34 -8.91 -40.95
C LYS A 281 -12.41 -9.20 -39.45
N SER A 282 -11.28 -9.03 -38.75
CA SER A 282 -11.18 -9.15 -37.30
C SER A 282 -11.08 -7.79 -36.62
N CYS A 283 -11.41 -7.72 -35.33
CA CYS A 283 -11.25 -6.50 -34.56
C CYS A 283 -9.77 -6.19 -34.35
N ILE A 284 -9.30 -5.03 -34.80
CA ILE A 284 -7.89 -4.59 -34.64
C ILE A 284 -7.43 -4.52 -33.18
N ILE A 285 -8.38 -4.34 -32.24
CA ILE A 285 -8.10 -4.26 -30.82
C ILE A 285 -8.08 -5.66 -30.20
N CYS A 286 -9.11 -6.47 -30.40
CA CYS A 286 -9.24 -7.79 -29.77
C CYS A 286 -8.37 -8.87 -30.43
N GLY A 287 -8.05 -8.73 -31.72
CA GLY A 287 -7.43 -9.79 -32.52
C GLY A 287 -8.46 -10.72 -33.16
N ASN A 288 -8.04 -11.95 -33.45
CA ASN A 288 -8.79 -12.90 -34.28
C ASN A 288 -9.76 -13.80 -33.51
N ASN A 289 -9.50 -14.07 -32.22
CA ASN A 289 -10.22 -15.07 -31.44
C ASN A 289 -10.75 -14.44 -30.16
N ARG A 290 -12.05 -14.60 -29.88
CA ARG A 290 -12.74 -14.06 -28.71
C ARG A 290 -12.59 -14.99 -27.53
N SER A 291 -12.95 -16.26 -27.72
CA SER A 291 -12.81 -17.32 -26.72
C SER A 291 -11.61 -18.20 -27.07
N ILE A 292 -10.67 -18.32 -26.13
CA ILE A 292 -9.45 -19.10 -26.30
C ILE A 292 -9.30 -19.98 -25.06
N THR A 293 -8.95 -21.23 -25.27
CA THR A 293 -8.62 -22.15 -24.19
C THR A 293 -7.20 -22.68 -24.32
N PHE A 294 -6.59 -22.97 -23.18
CA PHE A 294 -5.29 -23.62 -23.09
C PHE A 294 -5.47 -24.85 -22.19
N SER A 295 -5.22 -26.04 -22.72
CA SER A 295 -5.60 -27.28 -22.04
C SER A 295 -4.61 -28.40 -22.29
N HIS A 296 -4.50 -29.35 -21.36
CA HIS A 296 -3.70 -30.56 -21.55
C HIS A 296 -4.27 -31.48 -22.65
N ARG A 297 -5.60 -31.49 -22.82
CA ARG A 297 -6.33 -32.37 -23.73
C ARG A 297 -7.26 -31.58 -24.66
N PRO A 298 -7.48 -32.06 -25.89
CA PRO A 298 -8.51 -31.51 -26.77
C PRO A 298 -9.91 -31.89 -26.27
N TYR A 299 -10.90 -31.13 -26.70
CA TYR A 299 -12.32 -31.39 -26.46
C TYR A 299 -13.13 -30.95 -27.67
N THR A 300 -14.38 -31.39 -27.79
CA THR A 300 -15.16 -31.31 -29.03
C THR A 300 -16.54 -30.70 -28.86
N GLN A 301 -17.14 -30.79 -27.66
CA GLN A 301 -18.52 -30.38 -27.44
C GLN A 301 -18.63 -28.88 -27.12
N THR A 302 -17.64 -28.33 -26.41
CA THR A 302 -17.61 -26.89 -26.10
C THR A 302 -17.08 -26.09 -27.29
N ARG A 303 -17.84 -25.08 -27.74
CA ARG A 303 -17.45 -24.23 -28.86
C ARG A 303 -16.57 -23.06 -28.41
N VAL A 304 -15.34 -23.00 -28.92
CA VAL A 304 -14.42 -21.86 -28.73
C VAL A 304 -13.78 -21.44 -30.06
N ASP A 305 -13.30 -20.20 -30.16
CA ASP A 305 -12.65 -19.72 -31.38
C ASP A 305 -11.26 -20.34 -31.59
N LYS A 306 -10.54 -20.65 -30.50
CA LYS A 306 -9.23 -21.33 -30.55
C LYS A 306 -9.01 -22.24 -29.34
N GLN A 307 -8.63 -23.49 -29.61
CA GLN A 307 -8.06 -24.40 -28.60
C GLN A 307 -6.53 -24.45 -28.76
N VAL A 308 -5.81 -24.29 -27.65
CA VAL A 308 -4.36 -24.46 -27.57
C VAL A 308 -4.09 -25.67 -26.68
N VAL A 309 -3.91 -26.83 -27.32
CA VAL A 309 -3.57 -28.07 -26.61
C VAL A 309 -2.07 -28.09 -26.32
N THR A 310 -1.69 -28.13 -25.04
CA THR A 310 -0.30 -28.00 -24.59
C THR A 310 -0.09 -28.69 -23.26
N GLN A 311 1.14 -29.15 -22.99
CA GLN A 311 1.52 -29.69 -21.68
C GLN A 311 1.73 -28.61 -20.60
N ASN A 312 1.76 -27.33 -20.99
CA ASN A 312 1.93 -26.21 -20.06
C ASN A 312 0.93 -25.07 -20.36
N PRO A 313 -0.36 -25.25 -20.02
CA PRO A 313 -1.42 -24.28 -20.33
C PRO A 313 -1.09 -22.86 -19.86
N LEU A 314 -0.58 -22.73 -18.64
CA LEU A 314 -0.25 -21.42 -18.06
C LEU A 314 0.89 -20.72 -18.81
N ARG A 315 1.89 -21.46 -19.28
CA ARG A 315 3.01 -20.89 -20.05
C ARG A 315 2.54 -20.30 -21.38
N GLU A 316 1.64 -21.01 -22.07
CA GLU A 316 1.06 -20.57 -23.35
C GLU A 316 0.06 -19.43 -23.16
N PHE A 317 -0.74 -19.45 -22.09
CA PHE A 317 -1.60 -18.32 -21.74
C PHE A 317 -0.80 -17.03 -21.50
N ILE A 318 0.30 -17.11 -20.73
CA ILE A 318 1.20 -15.97 -20.51
C ILE A 318 1.90 -15.56 -21.81
N GLN A 319 2.26 -16.51 -22.67
CA GLN A 319 2.83 -16.21 -23.98
C GLN A 319 1.87 -15.37 -24.82
N TRP A 320 0.61 -15.83 -24.91
CA TRP A 320 -0.44 -15.17 -25.66
C TRP A 320 -0.72 -13.75 -25.16
N ILE A 321 -0.98 -13.58 -23.86
CA ILE A 321 -1.43 -12.29 -23.31
C ILE A 321 -0.33 -11.21 -23.36
N LEU A 322 0.93 -11.60 -23.14
CA LEU A 322 2.05 -10.67 -23.08
C LEU A 322 2.68 -10.36 -24.45
N PHE A 323 2.62 -11.28 -25.40
CA PHE A 323 3.45 -11.19 -26.62
C PHE A 323 2.68 -11.32 -27.94
N GLU A 324 1.50 -11.94 -27.98
CA GLU A 324 0.79 -12.18 -29.25
C GLU A 324 -0.27 -11.12 -29.57
N LEU A 325 -0.83 -10.49 -28.53
CA LEU A 325 -1.85 -9.47 -28.74
C LEU A 325 -1.24 -8.13 -29.18
N ASN A 326 -2.02 -7.31 -29.90
CA ASN A 326 -1.52 -6.04 -30.46
C ASN A 326 -0.95 -5.10 -29.37
N PRO A 327 0.36 -4.76 -29.43
CA PRO A 327 1.01 -3.97 -28.39
C PRO A 327 0.55 -2.52 -28.33
N GLN A 328 -0.19 -2.01 -29.31
CA GLN A 328 -0.70 -0.63 -29.30
C GLN A 328 -1.75 -0.39 -28.21
N TYR A 329 -2.48 -1.43 -27.79
CA TYR A 329 -3.57 -1.33 -26.82
C TYR A 329 -3.19 -1.94 -25.48
N SER A 330 -3.59 -1.30 -24.39
CA SER A 330 -3.43 -1.83 -23.03
C SER A 330 -4.45 -2.93 -22.74
N THR A 331 -4.12 -3.87 -21.86
CA THR A 331 -4.97 -5.03 -21.52
C THR A 331 -5.34 -5.00 -20.05
N MET A 332 -6.61 -4.76 -19.73
CA MET A 332 -7.17 -5.01 -18.40
C MET A 332 -7.59 -6.46 -18.31
N THR A 333 -7.06 -7.16 -17.32
CA THR A 333 -7.24 -8.59 -17.16
C THR A 333 -7.90 -8.87 -15.82
N PHE A 334 -8.97 -9.64 -15.80
CA PHE A 334 -9.72 -9.98 -14.60
C PHE A 334 -9.91 -11.48 -14.43
N SER A 335 -9.66 -11.95 -13.22
CA SER A 335 -10.17 -13.22 -12.70
C SER A 335 -11.04 -12.93 -11.47
N HIS A 336 -11.96 -13.83 -11.13
CA HIS A 336 -12.88 -13.61 -10.02
C HIS A 336 -12.37 -14.25 -8.72
N ASN A 337 -12.10 -13.43 -7.70
CA ASN A 337 -11.43 -13.84 -6.46
C ASN A 337 -9.99 -14.38 -6.67
N GLY A 338 -9.42 -14.19 -7.87
CA GLY A 338 -8.12 -14.75 -8.20
C GLY A 338 -6.93 -14.03 -7.59
N GLY A 339 -7.14 -12.91 -6.90
CA GLY A 339 -6.10 -12.25 -6.11
C GLY A 339 -5.50 -13.14 -5.01
N ARG A 340 -6.18 -14.22 -4.64
CA ARG A 340 -5.71 -15.25 -3.69
C ARG A 340 -5.33 -16.58 -4.35
N TYR A 341 -5.63 -16.76 -5.63
CA TYR A 341 -5.51 -18.04 -6.33
C TYR A 341 -4.86 -17.85 -7.71
N ASP A 342 -5.63 -17.54 -8.75
CA ASP A 342 -5.15 -17.50 -10.15
C ASP A 342 -3.97 -16.56 -10.35
N MET A 343 -4.07 -15.33 -9.83
CA MET A 343 -3.06 -14.30 -10.01
C MET A 343 -1.72 -14.68 -9.38
N VAL A 344 -1.72 -15.55 -8.37
CA VAL A 344 -0.49 -16.05 -7.72
C VAL A 344 0.28 -16.96 -8.69
N MET A 345 -0.44 -17.84 -9.39
CA MET A 345 0.15 -18.73 -10.40
C MET A 345 0.59 -17.94 -11.64
N VAL A 346 -0.24 -16.99 -12.10
CA VAL A 346 0.12 -16.06 -13.18
C VAL A 346 1.41 -15.30 -12.84
N PHE A 347 1.52 -14.75 -11.63
CA PHE A 347 2.72 -14.05 -11.19
C PHE A 347 3.98 -14.93 -11.29
N ARG A 348 3.89 -16.19 -10.83
CA ARG A 348 5.00 -17.15 -10.92
C ARG A 348 5.48 -17.33 -12.36
N GLU A 349 4.57 -17.58 -13.31
CA GLU A 349 4.96 -17.79 -14.72
C GLU A 349 5.47 -16.52 -15.41
N ILE A 350 4.92 -15.35 -15.09
CA ILE A 350 5.45 -14.06 -15.56
C ILE A 350 6.90 -13.88 -15.08
N TYR A 351 7.16 -14.20 -13.81
CA TYR A 351 8.50 -14.11 -13.21
C TYR A 351 9.48 -15.09 -13.87
N LEU A 352 9.07 -16.33 -14.12
CA LEU A 352 9.89 -17.34 -14.81
C LEU A 352 10.24 -16.95 -16.25
N LYS A 353 9.39 -16.17 -16.93
CA LYS A 353 9.69 -15.58 -18.25
C LYS A 353 10.62 -14.36 -18.18
N GLY A 354 11.10 -13.97 -17.00
CA GLY A 354 12.02 -12.84 -16.81
C GLY A 354 11.33 -11.47 -16.87
N VAL A 355 10.00 -11.42 -16.70
CA VAL A 355 9.23 -10.17 -16.62
C VAL A 355 8.97 -9.84 -15.15
N VAL A 356 9.28 -8.62 -14.73
CA VAL A 356 9.09 -8.18 -13.33
C VAL A 356 7.91 -7.20 -13.27
N PRO A 357 6.72 -7.62 -12.78
CA PRO A 357 5.56 -6.74 -12.65
C PRO A 357 5.67 -5.82 -11.42
N SER A 358 5.02 -4.66 -11.47
CA SER A 358 4.67 -3.87 -10.29
C SER A 358 3.49 -4.52 -9.58
N MET A 359 3.50 -4.59 -8.25
CA MET A 359 2.48 -5.32 -7.48
C MET A 359 1.88 -4.47 -6.36
N ILE A 360 0.58 -4.56 -6.18
CA ILE A 360 -0.15 -4.03 -5.02
C ILE A 360 -0.76 -5.22 -4.28
N ARG A 361 -0.42 -5.40 -3.00
CA ARG A 361 -0.83 -6.57 -2.20
C ARG A 361 -1.07 -6.23 -0.73
N ARG A 362 -1.89 -7.04 -0.06
CA ARG A 362 -2.01 -7.07 1.41
C ARG A 362 -1.81 -8.52 1.88
N GLY A 363 -0.72 -8.77 2.60
CA GLY A 363 -0.29 -10.14 2.89
C GLY A 363 -0.08 -10.91 1.59
N ASN A 364 -0.76 -12.05 1.44
CA ASN A 364 -0.72 -12.91 0.26
C ASN A 364 -1.81 -12.58 -0.78
N LYS A 365 -2.75 -11.67 -0.49
CA LYS A 365 -3.76 -11.24 -1.47
C LYS A 365 -3.16 -10.19 -2.40
N LEU A 366 -3.14 -10.49 -3.70
CA LEU A 366 -2.81 -9.57 -4.78
C LEU A 366 -4.05 -8.74 -5.15
N TYR A 367 -3.92 -7.42 -5.17
CA TYR A 367 -4.94 -6.50 -5.67
C TYR A 367 -4.68 -6.12 -7.13
N GLU A 368 -3.41 -5.95 -7.49
CA GLU A 368 -3.00 -5.62 -8.86
C GLU A 368 -1.62 -6.20 -9.17
N LEU A 369 -1.48 -6.76 -10.38
CA LEU A 369 -0.19 -7.02 -11.02
C LEU A 369 -0.13 -6.20 -12.31
N LYS A 370 0.79 -5.24 -12.40
CA LYS A 370 0.93 -4.35 -13.55
C LYS A 370 2.25 -4.57 -14.28
N ILE A 371 2.14 -4.92 -15.55
CA ILE A 371 3.25 -5.09 -16.49
C ILE A 371 3.25 -3.89 -17.42
N PRO A 372 4.24 -2.98 -17.32
CA PRO A 372 4.32 -1.82 -18.21
C PRO A 372 4.74 -2.24 -19.62
N ARG A 373 4.24 -1.51 -20.64
CA ARG A 373 4.70 -1.68 -22.03
C ARG A 373 6.21 -1.49 -22.13
N ASN A 374 6.88 -2.40 -22.83
CA ASN A 374 8.27 -2.21 -23.24
C ASN A 374 8.49 -2.87 -24.62
N ASN A 375 9.73 -2.86 -25.12
CA ASN A 375 10.07 -3.42 -26.43
C ASN A 375 9.85 -4.95 -26.53
N LYS A 376 9.67 -5.63 -25.40
CA LYS A 376 9.51 -7.08 -25.32
C LYS A 376 8.06 -7.49 -25.05
N CYS A 377 7.25 -6.73 -24.32
CA CYS A 377 5.89 -7.16 -23.93
C CYS A 377 4.84 -6.04 -23.93
N ASN A 378 3.58 -6.47 -24.06
CA ASN A 378 2.37 -5.66 -23.97
C ASN A 378 2.19 -5.02 -22.58
N GLU A 379 1.45 -3.91 -22.51
CA GLU A 379 0.94 -3.42 -21.23
C GLU A 379 -0.25 -4.29 -20.80
N VAL A 380 -0.11 -4.96 -19.66
CA VAL A 380 -1.13 -5.84 -19.08
C VAL A 380 -1.27 -5.54 -17.60
N ILE A 381 -2.51 -5.38 -17.13
CA ILE A 381 -2.83 -5.17 -15.72
C ILE A 381 -3.81 -6.26 -15.29
N PHE A 382 -3.40 -7.10 -14.35
CA PHE A 382 -4.25 -8.11 -13.73
C PHE A 382 -4.88 -7.55 -12.47
N ARG A 383 -6.20 -7.72 -12.32
CA ARG A 383 -6.99 -7.33 -11.16
C ARG A 383 -7.96 -8.44 -10.78
N ASP A 384 -8.35 -8.43 -9.52
CA ASP A 384 -9.37 -9.32 -8.98
C ASP A 384 -10.75 -8.63 -9.04
N SER A 385 -11.67 -9.19 -9.82
CA SER A 385 -13.01 -8.62 -10.02
C SER A 385 -13.86 -8.66 -8.76
N TYR A 386 -13.54 -9.51 -7.78
CA TYR A 386 -14.23 -9.56 -6.49
C TYR A 386 -14.06 -8.25 -5.70
N ASN A 387 -12.98 -7.49 -5.95
CA ASN A 387 -12.81 -6.17 -5.34
C ASN A 387 -13.77 -5.11 -5.90
N LEU A 388 -14.37 -5.36 -7.07
CA LEU A 388 -15.39 -4.52 -7.69
C LEU A 388 -16.80 -5.06 -7.44
N CYS A 389 -16.97 -6.38 -7.51
CA CYS A 389 -18.23 -7.10 -7.34
C CYS A 389 -18.08 -8.18 -6.25
N PRO A 390 -18.21 -7.86 -4.95
CA PRO A 390 -17.90 -8.76 -3.83
C PRO A 390 -19.01 -9.78 -3.56
N VAL A 391 -19.45 -10.51 -4.57
CA VAL A 391 -20.42 -11.61 -4.49
C VAL A 391 -19.89 -12.81 -5.27
N ALA A 392 -20.41 -14.01 -4.99
CA ALA A 392 -20.01 -15.21 -5.73
C ALA A 392 -20.35 -15.09 -7.23
N LEU A 393 -19.50 -15.67 -8.10
CA LEU A 393 -19.61 -15.58 -9.55
C LEU A 393 -21.02 -15.92 -10.08
N GLY A 394 -21.60 -17.05 -9.66
CA GLY A 394 -22.95 -17.45 -10.10
C GLY A 394 -24.05 -16.46 -9.70
N LYS A 395 -23.88 -15.73 -8.58
CA LYS A 395 -24.85 -14.69 -8.17
C LYS A 395 -24.82 -13.46 -9.07
N LEU A 396 -23.77 -13.28 -9.89
CA LEU A 396 -23.70 -12.16 -10.84
C LEU A 396 -24.73 -12.29 -11.97
N ILE A 397 -25.18 -13.50 -12.29
CA ILE A 397 -26.21 -13.77 -13.30
C ILE A 397 -27.51 -13.05 -12.90
N GLY A 398 -28.05 -13.40 -11.72
CA GLY A 398 -29.24 -12.74 -11.17
C GLY A 398 -29.01 -11.27 -10.86
N ALA A 399 -27.84 -10.89 -10.31
CA ALA A 399 -27.57 -9.51 -9.92
C ALA A 399 -27.55 -8.51 -11.10
N PHE A 400 -27.18 -8.97 -12.30
CA PHE A 400 -27.14 -8.15 -13.51
C PHE A 400 -28.19 -8.52 -14.56
N GLY A 401 -29.02 -9.54 -14.32
CA GLY A 401 -30.01 -10.05 -15.28
C GLY A 401 -29.35 -10.60 -16.56
N LEU A 402 -28.23 -11.32 -16.41
CA LEU A 402 -27.44 -11.82 -17.53
C LEU A 402 -28.18 -12.95 -18.25
N GLN A 403 -28.09 -12.98 -19.58
CA GLN A 403 -28.67 -14.02 -20.43
C GLN A 403 -27.59 -15.07 -20.74
N VAL A 404 -27.11 -15.74 -19.71
CA VAL A 404 -26.05 -16.76 -19.77
C VAL A 404 -26.52 -18.01 -19.02
N THR A 405 -25.97 -19.17 -19.37
CA THR A 405 -26.26 -20.43 -18.67
C THR A 405 -25.88 -20.31 -17.19
N GLU A 406 -26.72 -20.87 -16.32
CA GLU A 406 -26.45 -20.97 -14.88
C GLU A 406 -25.13 -21.70 -14.61
N LYS A 407 -24.48 -21.32 -13.51
CA LYS A 407 -23.20 -21.91 -13.12
C LYS A 407 -23.41 -23.38 -12.72
N GLN A 408 -22.73 -24.28 -13.43
CA GLN A 408 -22.86 -25.73 -13.25
C GLN A 408 -22.13 -26.25 -12.00
N PHE A 409 -22.49 -27.46 -11.57
CA PHE A 409 -21.74 -28.20 -10.55
C PHE A 409 -20.57 -28.93 -11.19
N PHE A 410 -19.36 -28.70 -10.67
CA PHE A 410 -18.14 -29.33 -11.17
C PHE A 410 -17.48 -30.24 -10.12
N PRO A 411 -17.09 -31.47 -10.48
CA PRO A 411 -16.43 -32.41 -9.57
C PRO A 411 -14.94 -32.07 -9.44
N HIS A 412 -14.60 -31.08 -8.62
CA HIS A 412 -13.23 -30.61 -8.43
C HIS A 412 -12.23 -31.72 -8.07
N LEU A 413 -12.61 -32.71 -7.27
CA LEU A 413 -11.69 -33.81 -6.90
C LEU A 413 -11.55 -34.88 -8.00
N ALA A 414 -12.44 -34.89 -8.99
CA ALA A 414 -12.30 -35.75 -10.17
C ALA A 414 -11.32 -35.16 -11.19
N ASN A 415 -10.81 -33.94 -11.00
CA ASN A 415 -9.77 -33.32 -11.83
C ASN A 415 -8.38 -33.90 -11.51
N ILE A 416 -8.21 -35.17 -11.87
CA ILE A 416 -6.98 -35.96 -11.71
C ILE A 416 -6.55 -36.54 -13.06
N SER A 417 -5.27 -36.89 -13.17
CA SER A 417 -4.67 -37.32 -14.44
C SER A 417 -5.27 -38.60 -15.01
N GLU A 418 -5.75 -39.46 -14.12
CA GLU A 418 -6.35 -40.76 -14.38
C GLU A 418 -7.66 -40.66 -15.14
N ASN A 419 -8.34 -39.52 -15.06
CA ASN A 419 -9.62 -39.26 -15.71
C ASN A 419 -9.46 -38.58 -17.09
N TYR A 420 -8.26 -38.15 -17.48
CA TYR A 420 -8.03 -37.53 -18.80
C TYR A 420 -8.15 -38.54 -19.94
N GLY A 421 -8.86 -38.15 -21.01
CA GLY A 421 -9.10 -38.96 -22.19
C GLY A 421 -10.00 -40.17 -21.93
N ARG A 422 -10.75 -40.19 -20.82
CA ARG A 422 -11.68 -41.26 -20.45
C ARG A 422 -13.10 -40.74 -20.30
N THR A 423 -14.05 -41.59 -20.67
CA THR A 423 -15.46 -41.38 -20.41
C THR A 423 -15.90 -42.35 -19.31
N LEU A 424 -16.34 -41.82 -18.18
CA LEU A 424 -16.97 -42.59 -17.12
C LEU A 424 -18.43 -42.86 -17.48
N HIS A 425 -18.94 -44.03 -17.09
CA HIS A 425 -20.31 -44.44 -17.39
C HIS A 425 -21.38 -43.65 -16.61
N GLN A 426 -20.98 -42.99 -15.52
CA GLN A 426 -21.84 -42.26 -14.61
C GLN A 426 -21.09 -41.02 -14.08
N LEU A 427 -21.80 -40.10 -13.43
CA LEU A 427 -21.18 -38.94 -12.79
C LEU A 427 -20.23 -39.34 -11.65
N PRO A 428 -19.20 -38.53 -11.35
CA PRO A 428 -18.38 -38.70 -10.15
C PRO A 428 -19.22 -38.74 -8.86
N PRO A 429 -18.72 -39.37 -7.79
CA PRO A 429 -19.41 -39.40 -6.50
C PRO A 429 -19.61 -38.00 -5.91
N LYS A 430 -20.64 -37.82 -5.06
CA LYS A 430 -20.96 -36.52 -4.41
C LYS A 430 -19.76 -35.89 -3.70
N SER A 431 -18.87 -36.71 -3.13
CA SER A 431 -17.63 -36.26 -2.47
C SER A 431 -16.75 -35.41 -3.40
N ASP A 432 -16.71 -35.73 -4.69
CA ASP A 432 -15.83 -35.06 -5.65
C ASP A 432 -16.27 -33.64 -5.96
N TYR A 433 -17.52 -33.29 -5.64
CA TYR A 433 -18.10 -31.95 -5.75
C TYR A 433 -17.92 -31.10 -4.50
N LEU A 434 -17.18 -31.57 -3.49
CA LEU A 434 -17.02 -30.89 -2.20
C LEU A 434 -18.36 -30.66 -1.47
N TYR A 435 -19.27 -31.63 -1.58
CA TYR A 435 -20.64 -31.56 -1.05
C TYR A 435 -20.73 -31.18 0.44
N GLU A 436 -19.83 -31.71 1.28
CA GLU A 436 -19.78 -31.41 2.71
C GLU A 436 -19.47 -29.94 3.02
N GLY A 437 -18.79 -29.23 2.12
CA GLY A 437 -18.49 -27.81 2.25
C GLY A 437 -19.61 -26.89 1.76
N MET A 438 -20.67 -27.44 1.15
CA MET A 438 -21.80 -26.66 0.67
C MET A 438 -22.73 -26.25 1.83
N ARG A 439 -23.38 -25.09 1.70
CA ARG A 439 -24.43 -24.67 2.64
C ARG A 439 -25.69 -25.52 2.44
N PRO A 440 -26.55 -25.68 3.47
CA PRO A 440 -27.75 -26.51 3.38
C PRO A 440 -28.66 -26.19 2.18
N GLU A 441 -28.82 -24.91 1.82
CA GLU A 441 -29.65 -24.54 0.67
C GLU A 441 -29.06 -25.07 -0.65
N LYS A 442 -27.73 -24.98 -0.80
CA LYS A 442 -27.03 -25.44 -1.99
C LYS A 442 -26.90 -26.96 -2.05
N GLN A 443 -26.83 -27.64 -0.91
CA GLN A 443 -26.92 -29.10 -0.83
C GLN A 443 -28.26 -29.59 -1.37
N ASN A 444 -29.36 -28.94 -1.01
CA ASN A 444 -30.69 -29.28 -1.54
C ASN A 444 -30.79 -29.07 -3.06
N GLU A 445 -30.20 -27.99 -3.60
CA GLU A 445 -30.12 -27.77 -5.06
C GLU A 445 -29.27 -28.86 -5.73
N PHE A 446 -28.12 -29.19 -5.14
CA PHE A 446 -27.23 -30.22 -5.63
C PHE A 446 -27.88 -31.60 -5.64
N ASP A 447 -28.56 -32.01 -4.57
CA ASP A 447 -29.18 -33.32 -4.47
C ASP A 447 -30.28 -33.51 -5.53
N LYS A 448 -31.10 -32.48 -5.76
CA LYS A 448 -32.11 -32.51 -6.82
C LYS A 448 -31.49 -32.70 -8.20
N TRP A 449 -30.40 -31.98 -8.48
CA TRP A 449 -29.67 -32.11 -9.74
C TRP A 449 -28.98 -33.49 -9.86
N TYR A 450 -28.28 -33.92 -8.82
CA TYR A 450 -27.49 -35.15 -8.84
C TYR A 450 -28.36 -36.40 -8.99
N GLU A 451 -29.52 -36.46 -8.34
CA GLU A 451 -30.42 -37.62 -8.49
C GLU A 451 -30.94 -37.79 -9.92
N VAL A 452 -31.12 -36.68 -10.65
CA VAL A 452 -31.53 -36.70 -12.06
C VAL A 452 -30.36 -37.08 -12.98
N GLU A 453 -29.17 -36.52 -12.73
CA GLU A 453 -28.05 -36.62 -13.67
C GLU A 453 -27.07 -37.74 -13.38
N LYS A 454 -27.14 -38.42 -12.22
CA LYS A 454 -26.12 -39.41 -11.78
C LYS A 454 -25.81 -40.50 -12.81
N SER A 455 -26.77 -40.89 -13.64
CA SER A 455 -26.61 -41.93 -14.66
C SER A 455 -26.01 -41.44 -15.98
N GLN A 456 -25.74 -40.13 -16.12
CA GLN A 456 -25.14 -39.58 -17.33
C GLN A 456 -23.66 -39.93 -17.44
N GLN A 457 -23.19 -40.13 -18.68
CA GLN A 457 -21.76 -40.31 -18.95
C GLN A 457 -21.00 -39.02 -18.64
N PHE A 458 -19.79 -39.17 -18.07
CA PHE A 458 -18.95 -38.05 -17.69
C PHE A 458 -17.59 -38.12 -18.40
N CYS A 459 -17.24 -37.07 -19.14
CA CYS A 459 -15.91 -36.87 -19.70
C CYS A 459 -15.27 -35.63 -19.06
N LEU A 460 -14.16 -35.81 -18.35
CA LEU A 460 -13.50 -34.72 -17.64
C LEU A 460 -13.04 -33.60 -18.59
N ASP A 461 -12.54 -33.96 -19.78
CA ASP A 461 -12.01 -32.99 -20.74
C ASP A 461 -13.12 -32.08 -21.30
N GLU A 462 -14.32 -32.64 -21.53
CA GLU A 462 -15.50 -31.87 -21.95
C GLU A 462 -16.08 -31.05 -20.79
N ALA A 463 -16.16 -31.63 -19.59
CA ALA A 463 -16.67 -30.95 -18.39
C ALA A 463 -15.79 -29.76 -17.98
N LEU A 464 -14.46 -29.90 -18.06
CA LEU A 464 -13.51 -28.79 -17.83
C LEU A 464 -13.75 -27.65 -18.82
N ALA A 465 -13.95 -27.99 -20.09
CA ALA A 465 -14.17 -27.00 -21.13
C ALA A 465 -15.48 -26.25 -20.94
N GLU A 466 -16.56 -26.97 -20.67
CA GLU A 466 -17.88 -26.39 -20.46
C GLU A 466 -17.91 -25.49 -19.21
N TYR A 467 -17.47 -26.02 -18.07
CA TYR A 467 -17.50 -25.33 -16.78
C TYR A 467 -16.64 -24.06 -16.78
N CYS A 468 -15.37 -24.17 -17.18
CA CYS A 468 -14.43 -23.06 -17.13
C CYS A 468 -14.77 -21.97 -18.17
N THR A 469 -15.25 -22.37 -19.37
CA THR A 469 -15.71 -21.40 -20.38
C THR A 469 -16.98 -20.68 -19.93
N ASN A 470 -17.91 -21.38 -19.25
CA ASN A 470 -19.11 -20.77 -18.66
C ASN A 470 -18.73 -19.74 -17.57
N ASP A 471 -17.82 -20.08 -16.67
CA ASP A 471 -17.35 -19.16 -15.62
C ASP A 471 -16.77 -17.87 -16.19
N VAL A 472 -15.92 -17.99 -17.22
CA VAL A 472 -15.36 -16.82 -17.92
C VAL A 472 -16.44 -16.03 -18.66
N GLN A 473 -17.42 -16.70 -19.27
CA GLN A 473 -18.54 -16.02 -19.94
C GLN A 473 -19.37 -15.20 -18.94
N ILE A 474 -19.75 -15.80 -17.80
CA ILE A 474 -20.47 -15.12 -16.71
C ILE A 474 -19.68 -13.90 -16.25
N LEU A 475 -18.39 -14.07 -15.96
CA LEU A 475 -17.52 -12.98 -15.50
C LEU A 475 -17.47 -11.84 -16.53
N THR A 476 -17.33 -12.17 -17.81
CA THR A 476 -17.20 -11.15 -18.85
C THR A 476 -18.49 -10.37 -19.03
N GLU A 477 -19.63 -11.06 -19.11
CA GLU A 477 -20.94 -10.40 -19.22
C GLU A 477 -21.23 -9.54 -17.99
N ALA A 478 -20.92 -10.03 -16.79
CA ALA A 478 -21.08 -9.27 -15.55
C ALA A 478 -20.23 -7.99 -15.56
N LEU A 479 -18.96 -8.06 -15.94
CA LEU A 479 -18.08 -6.89 -15.99
C LEU A 479 -18.52 -5.88 -17.06
N ILE A 480 -19.01 -6.33 -18.21
CA ILE A 480 -19.56 -5.47 -19.26
C ILE A 480 -20.83 -4.77 -18.76
N ALA A 481 -21.76 -5.53 -18.17
CA ALA A 481 -23.00 -4.99 -17.60
C ALA A 481 -22.72 -3.99 -16.48
N PHE A 482 -21.79 -4.34 -15.58
CA PHE A 482 -21.36 -3.47 -14.48
C PHE A 482 -20.73 -2.19 -15.00
N ARG A 483 -19.80 -2.29 -15.95
CA ARG A 483 -19.18 -1.13 -16.61
C ARG A 483 -20.24 -0.24 -17.26
N LYS A 484 -21.17 -0.81 -18.03
CA LYS A 484 -22.23 -0.05 -18.71
C LYS A 484 -23.11 0.69 -17.70
N LYS A 485 -23.65 -0.01 -16.70
CA LYS A 485 -24.46 0.60 -15.63
C LYS A 485 -23.69 1.71 -14.92
N PHE A 486 -22.43 1.47 -14.53
CA PHE A 486 -21.63 2.47 -13.82
C PHE A 486 -21.32 3.68 -14.70
N MET A 487 -20.97 3.48 -15.97
CA MET A 487 -20.78 4.55 -16.94
C MET A 487 -22.05 5.39 -17.09
N ASP A 488 -23.22 4.77 -17.16
CA ASP A 488 -24.50 5.46 -17.34
C ASP A 488 -24.91 6.27 -16.10
N ILE A 489 -24.71 5.73 -14.90
CA ILE A 489 -25.01 6.43 -13.63
C ILE A 489 -24.01 7.58 -13.40
N SER A 490 -22.74 7.36 -13.73
CA SER A 490 -21.69 8.37 -13.48
C SER A 490 -21.58 9.45 -14.57
N LYS A 491 -22.32 9.32 -15.68
CA LYS A 491 -22.54 10.43 -16.62
C LYS A 491 -23.34 11.51 -15.91
N ARG A 492 -22.66 12.59 -15.52
CA ARG A 492 -23.32 13.71 -14.82
C ARG A 492 -24.35 14.35 -15.75
N LYS A 493 -25.64 14.28 -15.40
CA LYS A 493 -26.67 15.16 -15.99
C LYS A 493 -26.34 16.60 -15.54
N ASN A 494 -26.03 17.46 -16.49
CA ASN A 494 -25.42 18.79 -16.36
C ASN A 494 -25.92 19.69 -15.21
N THR A 495 -24.98 20.33 -14.50
CA THR A 495 -25.12 21.71 -13.94
C THR A 495 -23.79 22.49 -13.85
N GLN A 496 -22.63 21.95 -14.26
CA GLN A 496 -21.36 22.70 -14.27
C GLN A 496 -20.65 22.62 -15.63
N PRO A 497 -20.15 23.73 -16.22
CA PRO A 497 -19.55 23.78 -17.57
C PRO A 497 -18.22 23.03 -17.77
N GLN A 498 -17.70 22.32 -16.76
CA GLN A 498 -16.38 21.67 -16.79
C GLN A 498 -16.41 20.15 -16.50
N ALA A 499 -17.60 19.55 -16.39
CA ALA A 499 -17.72 18.10 -16.15
C ALA A 499 -17.59 17.29 -17.46
N SER A 500 -16.96 16.11 -17.42
CA SER A 500 -16.89 15.24 -18.59
C SER A 500 -18.26 14.76 -19.03
N GLN A 501 -18.48 14.83 -20.34
CA GLN A 501 -19.59 14.14 -21.01
C GLN A 501 -19.41 12.60 -21.00
N GLU A 502 -18.20 12.11 -20.71
CA GLU A 502 -17.87 10.68 -20.60
C GLU A 502 -17.94 10.22 -19.12
N GLY A 503 -18.72 9.16 -18.83
CA GLY A 503 -18.83 8.56 -17.49
C GLY A 503 -17.53 7.91 -16.98
N ILE A 504 -17.54 7.44 -15.73
CA ILE A 504 -16.41 6.77 -15.06
C ILE A 504 -16.31 5.30 -15.51
N ASP A 505 -15.18 4.95 -16.12
CA ASP A 505 -14.89 3.56 -16.47
C ASP A 505 -14.36 2.79 -15.25
N ILE A 506 -15.28 2.17 -14.51
CA ILE A 506 -14.97 1.50 -13.23
C ILE A 506 -13.92 0.39 -13.37
N LEU A 507 -13.85 -0.30 -14.51
CA LEU A 507 -12.89 -1.41 -14.72
C LEU A 507 -11.45 -0.89 -14.86
N ARG A 508 -11.29 0.31 -15.42
CA ARG A 508 -9.99 0.96 -15.64
C ARG A 508 -9.59 1.82 -14.44
N ASP A 509 -10.52 2.62 -13.94
CA ASP A 509 -10.22 3.77 -13.07
C ASP A 509 -10.36 3.49 -11.57
N ALA A 510 -10.97 2.37 -11.18
CA ALA A 510 -11.06 1.94 -9.79
C ALA A 510 -10.34 0.60 -9.54
N MET A 511 -9.91 0.41 -8.29
CA MET A 511 -9.23 -0.80 -7.81
C MET A 511 -9.91 -1.37 -6.56
N THR A 512 -10.23 -0.49 -5.61
CA THR A 512 -10.88 -0.80 -4.32
C THR A 512 -11.63 0.44 -3.81
N ILE A 513 -12.48 0.28 -2.78
CA ILE A 513 -12.99 1.38 -1.94
C ILE A 513 -11.97 1.64 -0.82
N ALA A 514 -11.57 2.91 -0.60
CA ALA A 514 -10.30 3.28 0.07
C ALA A 514 -10.36 3.41 1.61
N SER A 515 -9.21 3.19 2.29
CA SER A 515 -8.85 3.79 3.60
C SER A 515 -7.31 3.94 3.74
N ALA A 516 -6.84 4.87 4.58
CA ALA A 516 -5.42 5.25 4.76
C ALA A 516 -4.97 5.21 6.25
N SER A 517 -3.72 5.62 6.59
CA SER A 517 -2.92 5.27 7.80
C SER A 517 -2.64 6.38 8.86
N ASN A 518 -1.87 6.06 9.93
CA ASN A 518 -1.75 6.70 11.27
C ASN A 518 -0.35 7.24 11.69
N GLN A 519 -0.29 8.00 12.81
CA GLN A 519 0.88 8.58 13.53
C GLN A 519 1.18 7.90 14.89
N SER A 520 2.38 8.09 15.47
CA SER A 520 2.89 7.38 16.68
C SER A 520 2.45 8.00 18.03
N GLU A 521 1.86 7.19 18.91
CA GLU A 521 1.40 7.54 20.27
C GLU A 521 2.49 7.42 21.35
N LEU A 522 3.54 6.64 21.09
CA LEU A 522 4.58 6.31 22.07
C LEU A 522 5.45 7.53 22.45
N ALA A 523 5.74 8.41 21.49
CA ALA A 523 6.57 9.58 21.69
C ALA A 523 5.96 10.56 22.69
N LEU A 524 4.66 10.80 22.58
CA LEU A 524 3.91 11.75 23.39
C LEU A 524 3.86 11.31 24.87
N LYS A 525 3.64 10.01 25.12
CA LYS A 525 3.63 9.43 26.48
C LYS A 525 4.96 9.60 27.21
N TYR A 526 6.08 9.50 26.49
CA TYR A 526 7.40 9.64 27.08
C TYR A 526 7.73 11.09 27.46
N LEU A 527 7.37 12.05 26.62
CA LEU A 527 7.65 13.48 26.87
C LEU A 527 6.92 13.97 28.12
N GLN A 528 5.65 13.61 28.31
CA GLN A 528 4.92 13.98 29.52
C GLN A 528 5.55 13.38 30.79
N TRP A 529 5.96 12.11 30.77
CA TRP A 529 6.65 11.50 31.91
C TRP A 529 7.95 12.25 32.24
N TYR A 530 8.66 12.74 31.21
CA TYR A 530 9.88 13.52 31.38
C TYR A 530 9.60 14.89 32.02
N GLU A 531 8.54 15.60 31.59
CA GLU A 531 8.07 16.85 32.22
C GLU A 531 7.75 16.64 33.70
N GLU A 532 6.94 15.63 34.03
CA GLU A 532 6.50 15.32 35.39
C GLU A 532 7.67 14.94 36.31
N THR A 533 8.64 14.17 35.81
CA THR A 533 9.75 13.66 36.63
C THR A 533 10.80 14.74 36.91
N ARG A 534 10.97 15.71 36.01
CA ARG A 534 12.00 16.75 36.13
C ARG A 534 11.48 18.15 36.46
N GLY A 535 10.16 18.36 36.47
CA GLY A 535 9.56 19.65 36.74
C GLY A 535 9.87 20.70 35.66
N VAL A 536 9.97 20.27 34.40
CA VAL A 536 10.29 21.13 33.24
C VAL A 536 9.10 21.24 32.29
N GLN A 537 9.01 22.33 31.54
CA GLN A 537 8.01 22.52 30.48
C GLN A 537 8.60 22.13 29.13
N ILE A 538 7.95 21.21 28.41
CA ILE A 538 8.35 20.73 27.09
C ILE A 538 7.36 21.26 26.04
N GLN A 539 7.88 22.03 25.08
CA GLN A 539 7.18 22.30 23.84
C GLN A 539 7.12 21.04 22.99
N SER A 540 5.91 20.51 22.75
CA SER A 540 5.66 19.32 21.93
C SER A 540 4.50 19.57 20.95
N ALA A 541 4.03 18.54 20.25
CA ALA A 541 2.82 18.63 19.44
C ALA A 541 1.58 19.11 20.23
N HIS A 542 1.61 19.04 21.57
CA HIS A 542 0.50 19.39 22.47
C HIS A 542 0.45 20.89 22.80
N SER A 543 1.54 21.61 22.57
CA SER A 543 1.66 23.04 22.88
C SER A 543 0.93 23.91 21.85
N GLU A 544 0.55 25.13 22.23
CA GLU A 544 -0.19 26.09 21.38
C GLU A 544 0.52 26.41 20.05
N GLY A 545 1.86 26.44 20.06
CA GLY A 545 2.70 26.59 18.86
C GLY A 545 3.07 25.29 18.13
N GLY A 546 2.56 24.14 18.58
CA GLY A 546 2.97 22.81 18.12
C GLY A 546 4.44 22.48 18.40
N GLU A 547 4.96 21.45 17.73
CA GLU A 547 6.35 21.01 17.82
C GLU A 547 7.31 22.14 17.42
N HIS A 548 8.38 22.31 18.18
CA HIS A 548 9.42 23.30 17.88
C HIS A 548 10.05 23.00 16.51
N VAL A 549 10.22 24.03 15.67
CA VAL A 549 10.74 23.88 14.29
C VAL A 549 12.16 24.39 14.21
N VAL A 550 13.11 23.47 14.07
CA VAL A 550 14.53 23.78 13.89
C VAL A 550 14.86 23.99 12.42
N ALA A 551 15.63 25.04 12.13
CA ALA A 551 16.07 25.42 10.77
C ALA A 551 14.92 25.58 9.75
N GLY A 552 13.73 25.98 10.19
CA GLY A 552 12.53 26.15 9.35
C GLY A 552 12.02 24.87 8.66
N ARG A 553 12.53 23.70 9.06
CA ARG A 553 12.31 22.44 8.35
C ARG A 553 12.04 21.24 9.24
N TYR A 554 12.76 21.08 10.35
CA TYR A 554 12.72 19.86 11.16
C TYR A 554 11.92 20.12 12.43
N LYS A 555 10.80 19.41 12.55
CA LYS A 555 10.07 19.34 13.81
C LYS A 555 10.78 18.38 14.73
N ILE A 556 10.89 18.75 16.00
CA ILE A 556 11.45 17.92 17.06
C ILE A 556 10.35 17.49 18.02
N ASP A 557 10.40 16.25 18.52
CA ASP A 557 9.27 15.65 19.27
C ASP A 557 8.98 16.44 20.56
N GLY A 558 10.03 16.86 21.29
CA GLY A 558 9.94 17.74 22.45
C GLY A 558 11.10 18.75 22.53
N TYR A 559 10.84 19.94 23.06
CA TYR A 559 11.85 21.00 23.23
C TYR A 559 11.69 21.75 24.56
N ILE A 560 12.76 21.84 25.34
CA ILE A 560 12.81 22.60 26.60
C ILE A 560 13.55 23.89 26.32
N LYS A 561 12.84 25.02 26.39
CA LYS A 561 13.36 26.32 25.99
C LYS A 561 14.41 26.83 26.97
N GLU A 562 14.20 26.60 28.25
CA GLU A 562 15.06 27.06 29.35
C GLU A 562 16.44 26.39 29.32
N GLU A 563 16.51 25.16 28.79
CA GLU A 563 17.73 24.36 28.72
C GLU A 563 18.37 24.32 27.32
N ASP A 564 17.71 24.91 26.32
CA ASP A 564 18.02 24.73 24.89
C ASP A 564 18.25 23.24 24.56
N ARG A 565 17.25 22.41 24.93
CA ARG A 565 17.31 20.94 24.86
C ARG A 565 16.20 20.37 24.00
N ALA A 566 16.56 19.66 22.94
CA ALA A 566 15.66 18.84 22.13
C ALA A 566 15.62 17.41 22.65
N ILE A 567 14.42 16.81 22.66
CA ILE A 567 14.18 15.40 22.99
C ILE A 567 13.53 14.75 21.77
N GLU A 568 14.17 13.72 21.23
CA GLU A 568 13.73 12.94 20.07
C GLU A 568 13.37 11.52 20.51
N VAL A 569 12.15 11.08 20.24
CA VAL A 569 11.69 9.72 20.56
C VAL A 569 11.68 8.87 19.30
N ASN A 570 12.82 8.22 19.06
CA ASN A 570 13.06 7.44 17.86
C ASN A 570 12.29 6.11 17.90
N GLY A 571 11.31 5.96 17.00
CA GLY A 571 10.68 4.68 16.71
C GLY A 571 11.70 3.70 16.12
N CYS A 572 11.83 2.51 16.71
CA CYS A 572 12.95 1.61 16.42
C CYS A 572 13.01 1.23 14.94
N VAL A 573 11.87 0.93 14.32
CA VAL A 573 11.77 0.57 12.89
C VAL A 573 12.02 1.76 11.97
N TRP A 574 11.61 2.95 12.38
CA TRP A 574 11.66 4.16 11.57
C TRP A 574 13.04 4.83 11.56
N HIS A 575 13.81 4.63 12.64
CA HIS A 575 15.16 5.17 12.83
C HIS A 575 16.24 4.06 12.89
N ALA A 576 15.85 2.82 12.58
CA ALA A 576 16.74 1.66 12.48
C ALA A 576 17.65 1.45 13.70
N CYS A 577 17.03 1.35 14.89
CA CYS A 577 17.70 1.20 16.18
C CYS A 577 18.80 0.12 16.17
N GLU A 578 20.02 0.52 16.56
CA GLU A 578 21.20 -0.36 16.62
C GLU A 578 20.99 -1.58 17.52
N LYS A 579 20.37 -1.37 18.69
CA LYS A 579 20.07 -2.43 19.66
C LYS A 579 19.07 -3.47 19.14
N CYS A 580 18.13 -3.06 18.29
CA CYS A 580 17.05 -3.93 17.81
C CYS A 580 17.37 -4.60 16.47
N PHE A 581 18.16 -3.94 15.62
CA PHE A 581 18.38 -4.38 14.24
C PHE A 581 19.84 -4.71 13.92
N GLY A 582 20.77 -4.51 14.87
CA GLY A 582 22.19 -4.84 14.71
C GLY A 582 22.92 -3.90 13.76
N ASN A 583 24.15 -4.26 13.39
CA ASN A 583 25.02 -3.44 12.51
C ASN A 583 25.06 -3.89 11.05
N ASP A 584 24.18 -4.80 10.65
CA ASP A 584 23.95 -5.10 9.24
C ASP A 584 23.21 -3.94 8.56
N LEU A 585 23.98 -3.08 7.88
CA LEU A 585 23.48 -1.89 7.17
C LEU A 585 22.63 -2.23 5.94
N ASN A 586 22.67 -3.47 5.45
CA ASN A 586 21.94 -3.91 4.25
C ASN A 586 20.56 -4.50 4.56
N LYS A 587 20.31 -4.83 5.83
CA LYS A 587 19.03 -5.36 6.31
C LYS A 587 17.87 -4.41 5.98
N ILE A 588 16.86 -4.91 5.28
CA ILE A 588 15.64 -4.15 4.92
C ILE A 588 14.64 -4.23 6.07
N LEU A 589 14.16 -3.07 6.55
CA LEU A 589 13.17 -2.97 7.61
C LEU A 589 11.73 -2.98 7.05
N PRO A 590 10.69 -3.22 7.88
CA PRO A 590 9.28 -3.25 7.46
C PRO A 590 8.76 -2.02 6.70
N ASN A 591 9.47 -0.89 6.76
CA ASN A 591 9.19 0.32 5.99
C ASN A 591 9.79 0.32 4.57
N GLY A 592 10.44 -0.79 4.16
CA GLY A 592 11.00 -0.99 2.82
C GLY A 592 12.35 -0.32 2.56
N ARG A 593 13.02 0.21 3.59
CA ARG A 593 14.33 0.88 3.51
C ARG A 593 15.40 0.07 4.24
N THR A 594 16.67 0.22 3.85
CA THR A 594 17.76 -0.47 4.57
C THR A 594 18.11 0.23 5.88
N VAL A 595 18.67 -0.52 6.83
CA VAL A 595 19.20 0.02 8.10
C VAL A 595 20.19 1.16 7.84
N GLY A 596 21.09 1.00 6.87
CA GLY A 596 22.08 2.02 6.49
C GLY A 596 21.44 3.30 5.94
N GLU A 597 20.50 3.17 4.99
CA GLU A 597 19.78 4.31 4.40
C GLU A 597 18.99 5.11 5.46
N ILE A 598 18.44 4.43 6.46
CA ILE A 598 17.67 5.06 7.54
C ILE A 598 18.60 5.79 8.51
N ARG A 599 19.69 5.16 8.97
CA ARG A 599 20.64 5.77 9.91
C ARG A 599 21.38 6.94 9.30
N GLU A 600 21.74 6.87 8.03
CA GLU A 600 22.39 7.97 7.32
C GLU A 600 21.47 9.20 7.24
N ASP A 601 20.20 9.01 6.87
CA ASP A 601 19.22 10.10 6.82
C ASP A 601 18.95 10.70 8.21
N ASP A 602 18.82 9.87 9.24
CA ASP A 602 18.60 10.33 10.63
C ASP A 602 19.85 11.05 11.18
N GLY A 603 21.05 10.54 10.89
CA GLY A 603 22.31 11.18 11.24
C GLY A 603 22.47 12.57 10.61
N ASN A 604 22.21 12.69 9.29
CA ASN A 604 22.22 13.98 8.60
C ASN A 604 21.19 14.96 9.18
N ARG A 605 20.02 14.46 9.60
CA ARG A 605 18.99 15.27 10.28
C ARG A 605 19.48 15.76 11.64
N LEU A 606 20.01 14.87 12.48
CA LEU A 606 20.50 15.18 13.82
C LEU A 606 21.71 16.13 13.81
N GLU A 607 22.62 15.99 12.84
CA GLU A 607 23.73 16.94 12.63
C GLU A 607 23.24 18.36 12.38
N ILE A 608 22.13 18.51 11.65
CA ILE A 608 21.54 19.83 11.42
C ILE A 608 20.89 20.33 12.70
N ILE A 609 20.12 19.49 13.41
CA ILE A 609 19.45 19.92 14.66
C ILE A 609 20.47 20.39 15.70
N ARG A 610 21.58 19.66 15.88
CA ARG A 610 22.67 20.00 16.81
C ARG A 610 23.41 21.30 16.50
N LYS A 611 23.25 21.86 15.29
CA LYS A 611 23.80 23.19 14.96
C LYS A 611 22.97 24.34 15.52
N TYR A 612 21.70 24.09 15.82
CA TYR A 612 20.73 25.10 16.23
C TYR A 612 20.17 24.86 17.64
N VAL A 613 20.41 23.68 18.22
CA VAL A 613 20.01 23.31 19.57
C VAL A 613 21.21 22.71 20.29
N LYS A 614 21.57 23.28 21.44
CA LYS A 614 22.79 22.94 22.19
C LYS A 614 22.78 21.52 22.73
N ASN A 615 21.64 21.04 23.23
CA ASN A 615 21.49 19.70 23.81
C ASN A 615 20.46 18.88 23.02
N VAL A 616 20.82 17.70 22.51
CA VAL A 616 19.89 16.82 21.77
C VAL A 616 19.92 15.42 22.36
N ASP A 617 18.86 15.05 23.07
CA ASP A 617 18.68 13.73 23.66
C ASP A 617 17.89 12.83 22.71
N ILE A 618 18.44 11.66 22.40
CA ILE A 618 17.79 10.66 21.55
C ILE A 618 17.37 9.50 22.43
N ILE A 619 16.06 9.27 22.51
CA ILE A 619 15.47 8.22 23.33
C ILE A 619 14.84 7.19 22.40
N TRP A 620 15.26 5.94 22.52
CA TRP A 620 14.78 4.87 21.65
C TRP A 620 13.52 4.22 22.20
N GLU A 621 12.58 3.87 21.31
CA GLU A 621 11.37 3.10 21.63
C GLU A 621 11.68 1.83 22.46
N CYS A 622 12.74 1.10 22.14
CA CYS A 622 13.12 -0.10 22.87
C CYS A 622 13.63 0.19 24.29
N ASP A 623 14.26 1.34 24.49
CA ASP A 623 14.75 1.76 25.80
C ASP A 623 13.55 2.18 26.67
N ILE A 624 12.59 2.91 26.11
CA ILE A 624 11.31 3.23 26.77
C ILE A 624 10.58 1.95 27.19
N ARG A 625 10.48 0.96 26.29
CA ARG A 625 9.87 -0.35 26.60
C ARG A 625 10.62 -1.08 27.72
N LYS A 626 11.95 -0.98 27.81
CA LYS A 626 12.74 -1.56 28.91
C LYS A 626 12.56 -0.80 30.23
N MET A 627 12.52 0.54 30.18
CA MET A 627 12.26 1.39 31.34
C MET A 627 10.88 1.11 31.92
N LEU A 628 9.86 0.91 31.07
CA LEU A 628 8.53 0.48 31.48
C LEU A 628 8.55 -0.87 32.21
N ARG A 629 9.39 -1.83 31.82
CA ARG A 629 9.47 -3.13 32.54
C ARG A 629 10.05 -2.99 33.95
N ARG A 630 10.98 -2.06 34.17
CA ARG A 630 11.76 -1.94 35.41
C ARG A 630 11.21 -0.90 36.39
N ASN A 631 10.63 0.20 35.90
CA ASN A 631 10.18 1.31 36.74
C ASN A 631 8.66 1.23 36.99
N LYS A 632 8.26 0.94 38.24
CA LYS A 632 6.84 0.84 38.65
C LYS A 632 6.13 2.20 38.60
N ASN A 633 6.83 3.30 38.85
CA ASN A 633 6.27 4.67 38.78
C ASN A 633 6.06 5.11 37.34
N MET A 634 7.01 4.80 36.44
CA MET A 634 6.84 5.06 35.00
C MET A 634 5.67 4.27 34.40
N ARG A 635 5.47 3.01 34.82
CA ARG A 635 4.26 2.23 34.43
C ARG A 635 2.97 2.87 34.88
N LYS A 636 2.92 3.35 36.13
CA LYS A 636 1.75 4.05 36.67
C LYS A 636 1.49 5.37 35.93
N SER A 637 2.52 6.17 35.64
CA SER A 637 2.39 7.42 34.87
C SER A 637 1.97 7.16 33.41
N PHE A 638 2.57 6.19 32.71
CA PHE A 638 2.16 5.81 31.35
C PHE A 638 0.73 5.25 31.28
N ALA A 639 0.28 4.52 32.30
CA ALA A 639 -1.09 4.00 32.38
C ALA A 639 -2.12 5.08 32.76
N ASN A 640 -1.68 6.16 33.42
CA ASN A 640 -2.51 7.31 33.80
C ASN A 640 -2.41 8.47 32.79
N TYR A 641 -1.62 8.33 31.72
CA TYR A 641 -1.49 9.33 30.67
C TYR A 641 -2.83 9.62 30.01
N HIS A 642 -3.23 10.88 30.07
CA HIS A 642 -4.37 11.43 29.35
C HIS A 642 -3.81 12.09 28.10
N ASP A 643 -4.07 11.53 26.91
CA ASP A 643 -3.59 12.13 25.67
C ASP A 643 -4.26 13.48 25.42
N LYS A 644 -3.71 14.57 25.94
CA LYS A 644 -4.19 15.95 25.71
C LYS A 644 -3.75 16.51 24.35
N GLY A 645 -3.14 15.67 23.52
CA GLY A 645 -2.47 16.06 22.30
C GLY A 645 -3.26 16.54 21.12
N PRO A 646 -2.61 16.73 19.95
CA PRO A 646 -3.32 16.93 18.70
C PRO A 646 -4.45 15.94 18.53
N ILE A 647 -5.50 16.40 17.87
CA ILE A 647 -6.58 15.54 17.43
C ILE A 647 -6.04 14.63 16.32
N LYS A 648 -6.08 13.32 16.59
CA LYS A 648 -5.92 12.29 15.56
C LYS A 648 -7.31 11.93 15.08
N ILE A 649 -7.69 12.36 13.88
CA ILE A 649 -9.05 12.17 13.34
C ILE A 649 -9.45 10.67 13.31
N ARG A 650 -8.50 9.74 13.17
CA ARG A 650 -8.82 8.30 13.23
C ARG A 650 -9.28 7.80 14.58
N ASP A 651 -8.97 8.52 15.66
CA ASP A 651 -9.36 8.13 17.01
C ASP A 651 -10.87 8.30 17.24
N CYS A 652 -11.55 9.13 16.42
CA CYS A 652 -13.01 9.21 16.38
C CYS A 652 -13.64 8.41 15.22
N TYR A 653 -12.86 7.54 14.54
CA TYR A 653 -13.35 6.74 13.41
C TYR A 653 -13.54 5.29 13.81
N PHE A 654 -14.78 4.94 14.13
CA PHE A 654 -15.19 3.60 14.55
C PHE A 654 -16.09 2.94 13.51
N GLY A 655 -16.17 1.60 13.56
CA GLY A 655 -17.10 0.82 12.74
C GLY A 655 -18.51 0.80 13.33
N GLY A 656 -19.34 -0.12 12.85
CA GLY A 656 -20.67 -0.34 13.41
C GLY A 656 -20.59 -0.83 14.87
N ARG A 657 -21.57 -0.44 15.69
CA ARG A 657 -21.74 -0.97 17.05
C ARG A 657 -22.19 -2.43 16.98
N THR A 658 -21.47 -3.31 17.66
CA THR A 658 -21.90 -4.69 17.90
C THR A 658 -21.71 -4.99 19.38
N GLY A 659 -22.81 -5.25 20.09
CA GLY A 659 -22.79 -5.48 21.53
C GLY A 659 -23.99 -6.32 21.95
N PRO A 660 -23.84 -7.63 22.18
CA PRO A 660 -24.94 -8.45 22.68
C PRO A 660 -25.25 -8.07 24.12
N LEU A 661 -26.54 -7.95 24.47
CA LEU A 661 -26.98 -7.83 25.87
C LEU A 661 -26.86 -9.16 26.61
N GLN A 662 -26.99 -10.27 25.87
CA GLN A 662 -26.87 -11.64 26.37
C GLN A 662 -26.13 -12.49 25.33
N MET A 663 -25.12 -13.25 25.77
CA MET A 663 -24.29 -14.07 24.89
C MET A 663 -25.01 -15.32 24.37
N TYR A 664 -25.90 -15.90 25.17
CA TYR A 664 -26.71 -17.06 24.81
C TYR A 664 -28.04 -17.03 25.56
N PHE A 665 -29.14 -17.19 24.82
CA PHE A 665 -30.50 -17.31 25.35
C PHE A 665 -31.16 -18.51 24.69
N ASP A 666 -31.54 -19.51 25.49
CA ASP A 666 -32.24 -20.70 25.01
C ASP A 666 -33.73 -20.39 24.85
N ALA A 667 -34.11 -19.98 23.63
CA ALA A 667 -35.46 -19.55 23.34
C ALA A 667 -36.41 -20.74 23.13
N ASP A 668 -37.29 -20.96 24.08
CA ASP A 668 -38.45 -21.85 23.94
C ASP A 668 -39.42 -21.31 22.86
N LYS A 669 -39.74 -22.13 21.86
CA LYS A 669 -40.57 -21.77 20.70
C LYS A 669 -42.03 -21.45 21.06
N GLU A 670 -42.54 -21.99 22.15
CA GLU A 670 -43.93 -21.77 22.59
C GLU A 670 -44.03 -20.53 23.49
N LYS A 671 -42.96 -20.20 24.22
CA LYS A 671 -42.94 -19.10 25.19
C LYS A 671 -42.32 -17.81 24.66
N HIS A 672 -41.45 -17.88 23.66
CA HIS A 672 -40.70 -16.73 23.17
C HIS A 672 -40.98 -16.44 21.70
N LYS A 673 -41.13 -15.16 21.39
CA LYS A 673 -41.16 -14.65 20.03
C LYS A 673 -39.88 -13.88 19.75
N ILE A 674 -39.15 -14.27 18.70
CA ILE A 674 -37.95 -13.58 18.25
C ILE A 674 -38.35 -12.59 17.15
N ALA A 675 -37.96 -11.33 17.29
CA ALA A 675 -38.13 -10.30 16.28
C ALA A 675 -36.75 -9.78 15.84
N TYR A 676 -36.60 -9.50 14.54
CA TYR A 676 -35.40 -8.91 13.97
C TYR A 676 -35.77 -7.59 13.30
N LEU A 677 -35.13 -6.51 13.75
CA LEU A 677 -35.27 -5.18 13.17
C LEU A 677 -33.97 -4.82 12.48
N ASP A 678 -34.05 -4.48 11.20
CA ASP A 678 -32.90 -4.03 10.40
C ASP A 678 -33.19 -2.66 9.80
N PHE A 679 -32.17 -1.81 9.81
CA PHE A 679 -32.29 -0.48 9.24
C PHE A 679 -31.98 -0.55 7.75
N ASN A 680 -32.94 -0.18 6.92
CA ASN A 680 -32.76 -0.14 5.47
C ASN A 680 -31.67 0.87 5.07
N SER A 681 -30.46 0.37 4.82
CA SER A 681 -29.29 1.18 4.45
C SER A 681 -28.93 2.24 5.50
N LEU A 682 -28.59 1.83 6.73
CA LEU A 682 -28.22 2.76 7.82
C LEU A 682 -27.26 3.87 7.39
N TYR A 683 -26.06 3.52 6.89
CA TYR A 683 -25.06 4.52 6.53
C TYR A 683 -25.51 5.46 5.40
N PRO A 684 -26.04 4.99 4.25
CA PRO A 684 -26.60 5.89 3.25
C PRO A 684 -27.66 6.83 3.81
N SER A 685 -28.60 6.32 4.62
CA SER A 685 -29.66 7.14 5.22
C SER A 685 -29.07 8.21 6.13
N THR A 686 -28.10 7.89 7.00
CA THR A 686 -27.37 8.88 7.80
C THR A 686 -26.63 9.89 6.93
N ILE A 687 -25.96 9.45 5.85
CA ILE A 687 -25.25 10.33 4.92
C ILE A 687 -26.21 11.30 4.19
N ALA A 688 -27.44 10.88 3.92
CA ALA A 688 -28.43 11.72 3.25
C ALA A 688 -29.11 12.74 4.16
N THR A 689 -29.21 12.45 5.46
CA THR A 689 -29.96 13.27 6.43
C THR A 689 -29.06 14.06 7.38
N THR A 690 -27.76 13.77 7.40
CA THR A 690 -26.81 14.44 8.29
C THR A 690 -26.05 15.54 7.54
N SER A 691 -25.89 16.69 8.20
CA SER A 691 -25.01 17.76 7.74
C SER A 691 -23.54 17.32 7.82
N PHE A 692 -22.72 17.57 6.80
CA PHE A 692 -21.29 17.24 6.81
C PHE A 692 -20.41 18.48 6.90
N PRO A 693 -19.28 18.44 7.61
CA PRO A 693 -18.34 19.55 7.64
C PRO A 693 -17.68 19.74 6.27
N VAL A 694 -17.59 21.00 5.80
CA VAL A 694 -16.94 21.36 4.53
C VAL A 694 -15.89 22.45 4.74
N GLY A 695 -14.82 22.41 3.94
CA GLY A 695 -13.70 23.35 4.04
C GLY A 695 -12.62 22.94 5.05
N HIS A 696 -11.77 23.89 5.43
CA HIS A 696 -10.65 23.65 6.36
C HIS A 696 -11.10 23.91 7.81
N PRO A 697 -10.78 23.01 8.76
CA PRO A 697 -11.06 23.26 10.16
C PRO A 697 -10.11 24.31 10.73
N LYS A 698 -10.62 25.10 11.68
CA LYS A 698 -9.82 25.93 12.57
C LYS A 698 -9.42 25.12 13.80
N ILE A 699 -8.14 25.17 14.16
CA ILE A 699 -7.63 24.49 15.35
C ILE A 699 -7.79 25.43 16.53
N HIS A 700 -8.51 25.00 17.55
CA HIS A 700 -8.60 25.68 18.84
C HIS A 700 -7.83 24.86 19.87
N VAL A 701 -6.88 25.49 20.55
CA VAL A 701 -6.11 24.90 21.65
C VAL A 701 -6.51 25.64 22.91
N VAL A 702 -6.99 24.91 23.92
CA VAL A 702 -7.49 25.53 25.16
C VAL A 702 -6.33 25.72 26.13
N PRO A 703 -6.07 26.97 26.58
CA PRO A 703 -5.06 27.25 27.59
C PRO A 703 -5.30 26.43 28.85
N LEU A 704 -4.24 26.00 29.54
CA LEU A 704 -4.33 25.12 30.71
C LEU A 704 -5.30 25.64 31.79
N ALA A 705 -5.32 26.96 32.01
CA ALA A 705 -6.20 27.61 32.98
C ALA A 705 -7.70 27.48 32.67
N GLU A 706 -8.05 27.25 31.40
CA GLU A 706 -9.43 27.20 30.89
C GLU A 706 -9.90 25.77 30.58
N GLN A 707 -9.06 24.75 30.83
CA GLN A 707 -9.38 23.37 30.44
C GLN A 707 -10.48 22.75 31.30
N ASN A 708 -10.66 23.18 32.54
CA ASN A 708 -11.68 22.61 33.43
C ASN A 708 -13.06 23.12 33.04
N VAL A 709 -13.97 22.20 32.72
CA VAL A 709 -15.35 22.49 32.31
C VAL A 709 -16.32 21.55 33.03
N ASN A 710 -17.63 21.78 32.87
CA ASN A 710 -18.66 20.90 33.42
C ASN A 710 -19.84 20.82 32.45
N TRP A 711 -19.62 20.22 31.28
CA TRP A 711 -20.67 20.07 30.28
C TRP A 711 -21.52 18.84 30.59
N LYS A 712 -22.83 19.05 30.67
CA LYS A 712 -23.87 18.06 30.93
C LYS A 712 -24.95 18.07 29.84
N SER A 713 -24.97 19.08 28.99
CA SER A 713 -25.92 19.22 27.88
C SER A 713 -25.24 19.72 26.60
N GLY A 714 -25.86 19.44 25.45
CA GLY A 714 -25.29 19.69 24.13
C GLY A 714 -25.05 21.17 23.80
N ASP A 715 -25.88 22.06 24.33
CA ASP A 715 -25.76 23.52 24.19
C ASP A 715 -24.47 24.09 24.80
N GLN A 716 -23.83 23.33 25.70
CA GLN A 716 -22.57 23.70 26.32
C GLN A 716 -21.34 23.34 25.48
N ILE A 717 -21.52 22.66 24.33
CA ILE A 717 -20.42 22.32 23.42
C ILE A 717 -20.04 23.57 22.61
N PRO A 718 -18.85 24.15 22.79
CA PRO A 718 -18.50 25.45 22.22
C PRO A 718 -18.17 25.41 20.73
N PHE A 719 -17.83 24.24 20.19
CA PHE A 719 -17.38 24.10 18.81
C PHE A 719 -18.06 22.93 18.11
N LYS A 720 -18.60 23.21 16.92
CA LYS A 720 -19.10 22.18 15.99
C LYS A 720 -17.94 21.59 15.19
N GLY A 721 -17.72 20.27 15.26
CA GLY A 721 -16.57 19.62 14.62
C GLY A 721 -16.07 18.38 15.38
N ILE A 722 -14.74 18.26 15.51
CA ILE A 722 -14.10 17.17 16.28
C ILE A 722 -13.48 17.77 17.53
N LEU A 723 -13.77 17.21 18.70
CA LEU A 723 -13.29 17.70 19.99
C LEU A 723 -12.43 16.64 20.67
N LYS A 724 -11.46 17.11 21.47
CA LYS A 724 -10.71 16.29 22.42
C LYS A 724 -11.07 16.70 23.83
N VAL A 725 -11.71 15.80 24.57
CA VAL A 725 -12.32 16.07 25.87
C VAL A 725 -12.02 14.94 26.85
N PHE A 726 -11.97 15.24 28.15
CA PHE A 726 -12.07 14.23 29.19
C PHE A 726 -13.55 14.04 29.54
N LEU A 727 -14.07 12.86 29.24
CA LEU A 727 -15.46 12.51 29.49
C LEU A 727 -15.58 11.50 30.63
N VAL A 728 -16.68 11.61 31.36
CA VAL A 728 -17.06 10.71 32.44
C VAL A 728 -18.42 10.10 32.09
N PRO A 729 -18.53 8.78 31.93
CA PRO A 729 -19.83 8.14 31.71
C PRO A 729 -20.73 8.23 32.96
N PRO A 730 -22.05 7.99 32.82
CA PRO A 730 -22.92 7.75 33.98
C PRO A 730 -22.56 6.43 34.69
N SER A 731 -22.99 6.27 35.95
CA SER A 731 -22.71 5.07 36.74
C SER A 731 -23.47 3.84 36.25
N TYR A 732 -24.57 4.07 35.55
CA TYR A 732 -25.41 3.06 34.94
C TYR A 732 -25.96 3.55 33.60
N LEU A 733 -25.86 2.72 32.56
CA LEU A 733 -26.43 2.99 31.25
C LEU A 733 -26.54 1.68 30.46
N ASN A 734 -27.74 1.37 29.96
CA ASN A 734 -28.00 0.14 29.21
C ASN A 734 -27.23 0.07 27.88
N VAL A 735 -27.12 1.22 27.20
CA VAL A 735 -26.50 1.33 25.87
C VAL A 735 -25.48 2.48 25.92
N PRO A 736 -24.22 2.21 26.33
CA PRO A 736 -23.21 3.27 26.43
C PRO A 736 -22.86 3.83 25.06
N VAL A 737 -22.71 5.15 24.92
CA VAL A 737 -22.63 5.82 23.59
C VAL A 737 -21.19 5.90 23.08
N ILE A 738 -20.27 6.44 23.88
CA ILE A 738 -18.90 6.74 23.41
C ILE A 738 -18.04 5.47 23.36
N PRO A 739 -17.55 5.07 22.17
CA PRO A 739 -16.58 3.99 22.04
C PRO A 739 -15.19 4.41 22.50
N VAL A 740 -14.39 3.43 22.92
CA VAL A 740 -12.97 3.62 23.22
C VAL A 740 -12.20 2.34 22.93
N LYS A 741 -10.94 2.48 22.50
CA LYS A 741 -10.03 1.34 22.37
C LYS A 741 -9.11 1.22 23.58
N PHE A 742 -9.25 0.14 24.33
CA PHE A 742 -8.31 -0.23 25.39
C PHE A 742 -7.63 -1.55 25.02
N ASP A 743 -6.30 -1.58 25.02
CA ASP A 743 -5.51 -2.74 24.61
C ASP A 743 -5.93 -3.31 23.23
N GLU A 744 -6.11 -2.43 22.24
CA GLU A 744 -6.61 -2.74 20.88
C GLU A 744 -8.06 -3.27 20.80
N ARG A 745 -8.76 -3.43 21.92
CA ARG A 745 -10.16 -3.87 21.99
C ARG A 745 -11.09 -2.68 21.89
N LEU A 746 -12.04 -2.71 20.95
CA LEU A 746 -13.13 -1.74 20.88
C LEU A 746 -14.17 -2.04 21.96
N LEU A 747 -14.38 -1.10 22.88
CA LEU A 747 -15.25 -1.25 24.03
C LEU A 747 -16.21 -0.05 24.15
N PHE A 748 -17.31 -0.26 24.85
CA PHE A 748 -18.26 0.78 25.28
C PHE A 748 -18.40 0.76 26.82
N PRO A 749 -17.34 1.07 27.58
CA PRO A 749 -17.32 0.90 29.03
C PRO A 749 -17.97 2.08 29.76
N LEU A 750 -18.45 1.84 30.98
CA LEU A 750 -18.85 2.91 31.93
C LEU A 750 -17.75 3.26 32.95
N CYS A 751 -16.64 2.51 32.91
CA CYS A 751 -15.46 2.77 33.74
C CYS A 751 -14.20 2.24 33.06
N ARG A 752 -13.24 3.15 32.81
CA ARG A 752 -11.91 2.84 32.28
C ARG A 752 -11.18 1.80 33.13
N LYS A 753 -11.06 2.02 34.45
CA LYS A 753 -10.35 1.08 35.34
C LYS A 753 -10.97 -0.32 35.38
N CYS A 754 -12.30 -0.44 35.40
CA CYS A 754 -12.97 -1.74 35.33
C CYS A 754 -12.66 -2.48 34.02
N ALA A 755 -12.72 -1.77 32.88
CA ALA A 755 -12.46 -2.36 31.56
C ALA A 755 -11.01 -2.85 31.39
N LEU A 756 -10.05 -2.18 32.04
CA LEU A 756 -8.64 -2.58 32.08
C LEU A 756 -8.39 -3.74 33.08
N ALA A 757 -9.10 -3.74 34.22
CA ALA A 757 -8.95 -4.80 35.24
C ALA A 757 -9.51 -6.15 34.78
N TYR A 758 -10.55 -6.14 33.93
CA TYR A 758 -11.22 -7.35 33.43
C TYR A 758 -11.16 -7.44 31.90
N PRO A 759 -9.99 -7.72 31.31
CA PRO A 759 -9.81 -7.65 29.87
C PRO A 759 -10.60 -8.70 29.07
N ASN A 760 -10.95 -9.82 29.71
CA ASN A 760 -11.77 -10.88 29.13
C ASN A 760 -13.25 -10.77 29.53
N GLY A 761 -13.64 -9.65 30.16
CA GLY A 761 -14.94 -9.49 30.82
C GLY A 761 -14.99 -10.16 32.19
N ALA A 762 -15.96 -9.75 33.00
CA ALA A 762 -16.30 -10.38 34.28
C ALA A 762 -17.80 -10.22 34.54
N ASN A 763 -18.46 -11.28 34.98
CA ASN A 763 -19.87 -11.25 35.39
C ASN A 763 -19.94 -11.43 36.91
N ILE A 764 -19.89 -10.31 37.63
CA ILE A 764 -19.91 -10.28 39.09
C ILE A 764 -21.30 -9.83 39.52
N LYS A 765 -22.10 -10.76 40.06
CA LYS A 765 -23.46 -10.46 40.55
C LYS A 765 -23.39 -9.38 41.64
N GLY A 766 -24.23 -8.34 41.50
CA GLY A 766 -24.33 -7.24 42.47
C GLY A 766 -23.15 -6.26 42.46
N TYR A 767 -22.23 -6.35 41.48
CA TYR A 767 -21.07 -5.48 41.40
C TYR A 767 -21.46 -4.00 41.26
N ARG A 768 -20.89 -3.17 42.13
CA ARG A 768 -20.94 -1.70 42.04
C ARG A 768 -19.53 -1.19 41.86
N CYS A 769 -19.32 -0.37 40.83
CA CYS A 769 -18.01 0.20 40.54
C CYS A 769 -17.59 1.15 41.69
N PRO A 770 -16.47 0.89 42.40
CA PRO A 770 -16.01 1.73 43.51
C PRO A 770 -15.18 2.94 43.04
N HIS A 771 -14.88 3.01 41.75
CA HIS A 771 -14.00 4.03 41.17
C HIS A 771 -14.66 5.41 41.10
N ASN A 772 -13.89 6.47 41.32
CA ASN A 772 -14.36 7.85 41.16
C ASN A 772 -14.39 8.30 39.68
N ASP A 773 -14.85 9.53 39.42
CA ASP A 773 -15.02 10.05 38.06
C ASP A 773 -13.72 10.14 37.25
N GLU A 774 -12.60 10.50 37.90
CA GLU A 774 -11.27 10.56 37.26
C GLU A 774 -10.75 9.17 36.85
N GLU A 775 -11.10 8.16 37.64
CA GLU A 775 -10.78 6.76 37.39
C GLU A 775 -11.72 6.10 36.37
N ARG A 776 -12.98 6.54 36.34
CA ARG A 776 -14.01 6.05 35.42
C ARG A 776 -13.88 6.65 34.03
N GLY A 777 -13.60 7.95 33.96
CA GLY A 777 -13.52 8.71 32.71
C GLY A 777 -12.27 8.44 31.87
N TRP A 778 -12.18 9.05 30.71
CA TRP A 778 -11.01 8.99 29.82
C TRP A 778 -10.99 10.17 28.86
N VAL A 779 -9.84 10.41 28.23
CA VAL A 779 -9.75 11.35 27.11
C VAL A 779 -10.31 10.67 25.87
N SER A 780 -11.31 11.27 25.25
CA SER A 780 -11.80 10.87 23.93
C SER A 780 -11.59 11.96 22.90
N THR A 781 -11.29 11.51 21.68
CA THR A 781 -11.47 12.31 20.48
C THR A 781 -12.81 11.89 19.89
N CYS A 782 -13.79 12.77 19.85
CA CYS A 782 -15.14 12.47 19.38
C CYS A 782 -15.70 13.61 18.52
N THR A 783 -16.71 13.30 17.72
CA THR A 783 -17.42 14.35 16.98
C THR A 783 -18.35 15.12 17.91
N SER A 784 -18.66 16.38 17.59
CA SER A 784 -19.62 17.18 18.37
C SER A 784 -21.00 16.52 18.40
N ILE A 785 -21.39 15.84 17.31
CA ILE A 785 -22.67 15.12 17.17
C ILE A 785 -22.73 13.94 18.16
N GLU A 786 -21.68 13.12 18.21
CA GLU A 786 -21.61 11.97 19.10
C GLU A 786 -21.51 12.40 20.58
N LEU A 787 -20.79 13.50 20.84
CA LEU A 787 -20.68 14.07 22.18
C LEU A 787 -22.03 14.60 22.66
N GLU A 788 -22.78 15.29 21.81
CA GLU A 788 -24.13 15.78 22.12
C GLU A 788 -25.06 14.64 22.53
N GLU A 789 -25.05 13.52 21.79
CA GLU A 789 -25.86 12.35 22.12
C GLU A 789 -25.42 11.67 23.43
N ALA A 790 -24.10 11.63 23.69
CA ALA A 790 -23.59 11.11 24.95
C ALA A 790 -24.04 11.95 26.15
N LEU A 791 -24.02 13.29 26.05
CA LEU A 791 -24.46 14.17 27.12
C LEU A 791 -25.95 13.96 27.44
N LYS A 792 -26.81 13.73 26.44
CA LYS A 792 -28.25 13.43 26.65
C LYS A 792 -28.50 12.20 27.52
N VAL A 793 -27.62 11.21 27.46
CA VAL A 793 -27.75 9.96 28.24
C VAL A 793 -26.89 9.96 29.51
N GLY A 794 -26.49 11.14 29.99
CA GLY A 794 -25.88 11.32 31.30
C GLY A 794 -24.36 11.25 31.35
N TYR A 795 -23.66 11.31 30.21
CA TYR A 795 -22.23 11.57 30.22
C TYR A 795 -21.97 13.02 30.66
N THR A 796 -20.80 13.28 31.23
CA THR A 796 -20.33 14.64 31.52
C THR A 796 -18.93 14.87 30.96
N VAL A 797 -18.61 16.11 30.61
CA VAL A 797 -17.26 16.53 30.24
C VAL A 797 -16.69 17.38 31.36
N THR A 798 -15.56 16.94 31.92
CA THR A 798 -14.88 17.66 33.01
C THR A 798 -13.66 18.44 32.53
N ARG A 799 -13.10 18.08 31.36
CA ARG A 799 -12.01 18.83 30.74
C ARG A 799 -12.15 18.94 29.23
N PHE A 800 -11.81 20.10 28.67
CA PHE A 800 -11.79 20.37 27.23
C PHE A 800 -10.39 20.82 26.82
N TYR A 801 -9.80 20.11 25.84
CA TYR A 801 -8.40 20.32 25.47
C TYR A 801 -8.25 21.06 24.15
N ARG A 802 -8.90 20.58 23.10
CA ARG A 802 -8.73 21.07 21.72
C ARG A 802 -9.96 20.80 20.87
N ALA A 803 -10.18 21.62 19.84
CA ALA A 803 -11.19 21.37 18.82
C ALA A 803 -10.65 21.59 17.40
N LEU A 804 -11.09 20.76 16.46
CA LEU A 804 -11.11 21.04 15.03
C LEU A 804 -12.50 21.56 14.69
N HIS A 805 -12.65 22.89 14.69
CA HIS A 805 -13.92 23.54 14.41
C HIS A 805 -14.11 23.74 12.91
N TYR A 806 -15.28 23.36 12.39
CA TYR A 806 -15.67 23.62 11.00
C TYR A 806 -16.76 24.68 10.97
N GLU A 807 -16.48 25.82 10.35
CA GLU A 807 -17.43 26.93 10.23
C GLU A 807 -18.59 26.59 9.29
N LYS A 808 -18.32 25.84 8.22
CA LYS A 808 -19.29 25.53 7.17
C LYS A 808 -19.66 24.06 7.21
N TRP A 809 -20.95 23.81 7.07
CA TRP A 809 -21.52 22.48 6.97
C TRP A 809 -22.52 22.44 5.81
N ASP A 810 -22.63 21.29 5.17
CA ASP A 810 -23.48 21.09 3.99
C ASP A 810 -24.39 19.87 4.22
N GLU A 811 -25.70 20.10 4.19
CA GLU A 811 -26.76 19.10 4.36
C GLU A 811 -27.14 18.39 3.05
N ASN A 812 -26.71 18.94 1.91
CA ASN A 812 -27.06 18.45 0.58
C ASN A 812 -25.89 17.75 -0.13
N LEU A 813 -24.68 17.80 0.45
CA LEU A 813 -23.43 17.31 -0.14
C LEU A 813 -23.54 15.92 -0.79
N PHE A 814 -24.20 14.98 -0.09
CA PHE A 814 -24.39 13.61 -0.56
C PHE A 814 -25.86 13.22 -0.79
N LYS A 815 -26.79 14.12 -0.50
CA LYS A 815 -28.23 13.82 -0.51
C LYS A 815 -28.71 13.30 -1.87
N ASN A 816 -28.36 14.01 -2.94
CA ASN A 816 -28.75 13.63 -4.31
C ASN A 816 -28.09 12.30 -4.74
N TYR A 817 -26.82 12.11 -4.39
CA TYR A 817 -26.11 10.86 -4.64
C TYR A 817 -26.80 9.68 -3.94
N VAL A 818 -27.08 9.80 -2.63
CA VAL A 818 -27.75 8.73 -1.89
C VAL A 818 -29.15 8.49 -2.44
N ALA A 819 -29.93 9.53 -2.72
CA ALA A 819 -31.29 9.40 -3.24
C ALA A 819 -31.33 8.59 -4.54
N GLU A 820 -30.43 8.88 -5.48
CA GLU A 820 -30.33 8.15 -6.76
C GLU A 820 -30.03 6.67 -6.53
N PHE A 821 -28.98 6.35 -5.75
CA PHE A 821 -28.60 4.95 -5.50
C PHE A 821 -29.61 4.20 -4.61
N MET A 822 -30.31 4.88 -3.70
CA MET A 822 -31.38 4.29 -2.90
C MET A 822 -32.61 3.96 -3.76
N ALA A 823 -33.01 4.86 -4.66
CA ALA A 823 -34.08 4.58 -5.62
C ALA A 823 -33.74 3.34 -6.46
N MET A 824 -32.51 3.29 -7.00
CA MET A 824 -32.04 2.11 -7.74
C MET A 824 -32.08 0.83 -6.91
N LYS A 825 -31.65 0.88 -5.65
CA LYS A 825 -31.72 -0.28 -4.73
C LYS A 825 -33.15 -0.75 -4.57
N ILE A 826 -34.09 0.15 -4.27
CA ILE A 826 -35.51 -0.17 -4.01
C ILE A 826 -36.16 -0.81 -5.25
N HIS A 827 -35.92 -0.23 -6.44
CA HIS A 827 -36.42 -0.77 -7.70
C HIS A 827 -35.84 -2.15 -8.00
N ALA A 828 -34.56 -2.38 -7.72
CA ALA A 828 -33.91 -3.67 -7.94
C ALA A 828 -34.37 -4.75 -6.94
N SER A 829 -34.69 -4.38 -5.69
CA SER A 829 -35.18 -5.33 -4.66
C SER A 829 -36.66 -5.71 -4.81
N GLY A 830 -37.40 -5.10 -5.74
CA GLY A 830 -38.82 -5.40 -5.97
C GLY A 830 -39.78 -4.89 -4.87
N SER A 831 -39.31 -4.04 -3.95
CA SER A 831 -40.11 -3.51 -2.83
C SER A 831 -41.18 -2.48 -3.25
N LEU A 832 -41.21 -2.11 -4.52
CA LEU A 832 -42.28 -1.35 -5.17
C LEU A 832 -42.92 -2.24 -6.26
N ARG A 833 -43.67 -3.25 -5.85
CA ARG A 833 -44.84 -3.69 -6.62
C ARG A 833 -46.03 -2.97 -5.99
N VAL A 834 -46.41 -1.83 -6.59
CA VAL A 834 -47.74 -1.24 -6.41
C VAL A 834 -48.65 -1.93 -7.42
#